data_AF-A0A8J8H3A9-F1
#
_entry.id   AF-A0A8J8H3A9-F1
#
_cell.length_a   1.000
_cell.length_b   1.000
_cell.length_c   1.000
_cell.angle_alpha   90.00
_cell.angle_beta   90.00
_cell.angle_gamma   90.00
#
_symmetry.space_group_name_H-M   'P 1'
#
loop_
_entity.id
_entity.type
_entity.pdbx_description
1 polymer ?
#
loop_
_entity_poly.entity_id
_entity_poly.type
_entity_poly.pdbx_seq_one_letter_code
_entity_poly.pdbx_strand_id
1 'polypeptide(L)'
;MTEMSLADRLAALSPGRRAELVRNLRRGARPEELPITRLPRTDPAVFEVSFEQRRVWFLDRFDPGSPAHNMPLALDLDGDLDLDSLQQALDGLVVRHEALRTTFLDVDGCPQQLVGRPYPVALALVDLTGEPADQRDAMAHEVIQQEAGRGFDLATGPLWRAMLVRLTARHAILQLTIHHSVCDGWSTGVLLQDLVAGYRGQTRPAPPIQYADYAAWQADQVSGQQLTDLVGHWREQLAGTPPLNLPTDRPRPAVRRSHGALDTSPLGPALSDQLRAFSHRHQVTPFVTLLAALEVLLMRYCGQDDFAVGTVLAGRDRPELADVVGFVARTIALRADVAGSQTFAALLRRVHERVLVAHEHSQLPFEKLVDELKLPRDPSRTPLFSVLLVLQNTPRTAVELPGLQLRVLDADSRAAQFDVSWYVSDSPAGFEVSVEYDTDLFDAATVRRLTGHLRTLLAAAMSAPDTSIHRLPLLDDYELRRQVHDWNDTVAAYPDAALGDLVARQATATPDAVAVRSLDGAELTYAELDRRANQVTRWLQARGVSAGSMVGVGAGRTPQLVAALLGVLRAGAAYVPLDPDYPAARVTQMLADSGVRLLIADRGTVGRLPGGGLDHVLLLDADPELGTLSDAAVPTTVDARQPAYTIFTSGSTGRPKGVTVSHRALVNLLES
;
A
#
# COMPACT_ATOMS: atom_id res chain seq x y z
N MET A 1 31.84 -41.16 -9.66
CA MET A 1 31.75 -40.92 -11.12
C MET A 1 32.48 -39.62 -11.40
N THR A 2 33.55 -39.69 -12.19
CA THR A 2 34.45 -38.57 -12.52
C THR A 2 33.69 -37.46 -13.26
N GLU A 3 33.79 -36.22 -12.78
CA GLU A 3 33.20 -35.05 -13.43
C GLU A 3 33.90 -34.76 -14.76
N MET A 4 33.12 -34.81 -15.85
CA MET A 4 33.57 -34.42 -17.18
C MET A 4 33.85 -32.91 -17.24
N SER A 5 35.03 -32.53 -17.77
CA SER A 5 35.44 -31.13 -17.88
C SER A 5 34.52 -30.34 -18.83
N LEU A 6 34.48 -29.01 -18.67
CA LEU A 6 33.69 -28.13 -19.52
C LEU A 6 34.06 -28.27 -21.02
N ALA A 7 35.33 -28.54 -21.30
CA ALA A 7 35.83 -28.79 -22.64
C ALA A 7 35.23 -30.08 -23.25
N ASP A 8 35.10 -31.13 -22.44
CA ASP A 8 34.51 -32.41 -22.87
C ASP A 8 33.00 -32.29 -23.12
N ARG A 9 32.30 -31.46 -22.33
CA ARG A 9 30.87 -31.17 -22.53
C ARG A 9 30.61 -30.36 -23.80
N LEU A 10 31.50 -29.40 -24.12
CA LEU A 10 31.44 -28.65 -25.38
C LEU A 10 31.77 -29.52 -26.60
N ALA A 11 32.70 -30.48 -26.43
CA ALA A 11 33.06 -31.45 -27.46
C ALA A 11 31.92 -32.43 -27.80
N ALA A 12 31.08 -32.78 -26.81
CA ALA A 12 29.93 -33.66 -26.97
C ALA A 12 28.71 -33.02 -27.64
N LEU A 13 28.67 -31.69 -27.81
CA LEU A 13 27.59 -31.00 -28.52
C LEU A 13 27.70 -31.20 -30.03
N SER A 14 26.54 -31.38 -30.68
CA SER A 14 26.46 -31.45 -32.15
C SER A 14 26.95 -30.15 -32.79
N PRO A 15 27.52 -30.19 -34.01
CA PRO A 15 28.06 -29.00 -34.68
C PRO A 15 27.03 -27.85 -34.78
N GLY A 16 25.74 -28.19 -34.97
CA GLY A 16 24.64 -27.24 -34.97
C GLY A 16 24.41 -26.55 -33.62
N ARG A 17 24.38 -27.32 -32.51
CA ARG A 17 24.24 -26.77 -31.15
C ARG A 17 25.47 -25.98 -30.72
N ARG A 18 26.67 -26.38 -31.12
CA ARG A 18 27.90 -25.62 -30.85
C ARG A 18 27.90 -24.29 -31.61
N ALA A 19 27.48 -24.28 -32.87
CA ALA A 19 27.35 -23.06 -33.68
C ALA A 19 26.22 -22.14 -33.19
N GLU A 20 25.15 -22.69 -32.62
CA GLU A 20 24.07 -21.94 -31.96
C GLU A 20 24.53 -21.35 -30.62
N LEU A 21 25.24 -22.12 -29.79
CA LEU A 21 25.83 -21.64 -28.54
C LEU A 21 26.84 -20.51 -28.80
N VAL A 22 27.71 -20.66 -29.81
CA VAL A 22 28.66 -19.62 -30.23
C VAL A 22 27.94 -18.40 -30.82
N ARG A 23 26.82 -18.58 -31.54
CA ARG A 23 25.99 -17.45 -32.01
C ARG A 23 25.29 -16.75 -30.86
N ASN A 24 24.82 -17.46 -29.85
CA ASN A 24 24.17 -16.89 -28.68
C ASN A 24 25.19 -16.17 -27.77
N LEU A 25 26.41 -16.72 -27.63
CA LEU A 25 27.54 -16.03 -26.98
C LEU A 25 27.96 -14.76 -27.72
N ARG A 26 27.89 -14.76 -29.06
CA ARG A 26 28.18 -13.56 -29.88
C ARG A 26 27.03 -12.56 -29.95
N ARG A 27 25.77 -13.00 -29.79
CA ARG A 27 24.59 -12.12 -29.66
C ARG A 27 24.48 -11.47 -28.28
N GLY A 28 25.02 -12.11 -27.24
CA GLY A 28 25.17 -11.55 -25.89
C GLY A 28 26.52 -10.87 -25.64
N ALA A 29 27.39 -10.74 -26.65
CA ALA A 29 28.61 -9.97 -26.52
C ALA A 29 28.22 -8.49 -26.49
N ARG A 30 28.21 -7.91 -25.29
CA ARG A 30 28.24 -6.46 -25.11
C ARG A 30 29.40 -5.91 -25.96
N PRO A 31 29.29 -4.73 -26.58
CA PRO A 31 30.48 -4.07 -27.14
C PRO A 31 31.59 -4.10 -26.10
N GLU A 32 32.85 -4.33 -26.49
CA GLU A 32 34.01 -4.41 -25.59
C GLU A 32 34.00 -3.23 -24.61
N GLU A 33 33.37 -3.44 -23.46
CA GLU A 33 33.22 -2.41 -22.43
C GLU A 33 34.61 -2.23 -21.82
N LEU A 34 35.13 -1.00 -21.88
CA LEU A 34 36.47 -0.66 -21.38
C LEU A 34 36.70 -1.25 -19.97
N PRO A 35 37.90 -1.77 -19.68
CA PRO A 35 38.22 -2.27 -18.35
C PRO A 35 38.18 -1.13 -17.33
N ILE A 36 37.78 -1.43 -16.09
CA ILE A 36 37.89 -0.47 -14.99
C ILE A 36 39.37 -0.39 -14.62
N THR A 37 40.00 0.76 -14.84
CA THR A 37 41.42 0.95 -14.58
C THR A 37 41.63 1.64 -13.24
N ARG A 38 42.68 1.23 -12.52
CA ARG A 38 43.05 1.86 -11.26
C ARG A 38 43.69 3.22 -11.53
N LEU A 39 43.06 4.29 -11.05
CA LEU A 39 43.54 5.66 -11.15
C LEU A 39 44.84 5.91 -10.33
N PRO A 40 45.65 6.92 -10.67
CA PRO A 40 46.75 7.34 -9.80
C PRO A 40 46.22 7.90 -8.47
N ARG A 41 46.83 7.50 -7.34
CA ARG A 41 46.56 8.08 -6.00
C ARG A 41 47.62 9.14 -5.70
N THR A 42 47.44 10.35 -6.22
CA THR A 42 48.22 11.53 -5.84
C THR A 42 47.65 12.10 -4.54
N ASP A 43 48.48 12.59 -3.62
CA ASP A 43 48.01 13.23 -2.37
C ASP A 43 47.85 14.74 -2.59
N PRO A 44 46.65 15.34 -2.38
CA PRO A 44 45.40 14.73 -1.93
C PRO A 44 44.69 13.93 -3.04
N ALA A 45 44.15 12.77 -2.67
CA ALA A 45 43.51 11.84 -3.60
C ALA A 45 42.04 12.24 -3.81
N VAL A 46 41.83 13.14 -4.77
CA VAL A 46 40.53 13.72 -5.10
C VAL A 46 40.00 13.11 -6.40
N PHE A 47 38.74 12.67 -6.39
CA PHE A 47 38.10 12.03 -7.53
C PHE A 47 36.68 12.55 -7.74
N GLU A 48 36.14 12.36 -8.95
CA GLU A 48 34.72 12.63 -9.20
C GLU A 48 33.84 11.64 -8.43
N VAL A 49 32.66 12.09 -8.00
CA VAL A 49 31.64 11.21 -7.43
C VAL A 49 30.90 10.42 -8.50
N SER A 50 30.36 9.26 -8.13
CA SER A 50 29.36 8.56 -8.95
C SER A 50 28.04 9.32 -9.00
N PHE A 51 27.13 8.91 -9.89
CA PHE A 51 25.79 9.50 -9.95
C PHE A 51 25.00 9.23 -8.66
N GLU A 52 25.11 8.01 -8.12
CA GLU A 52 24.47 7.58 -6.87
C GLU A 52 24.95 8.44 -5.68
N GLN A 53 26.26 8.64 -5.55
CA GLN A 53 26.84 9.51 -4.54
C GLN A 53 26.40 10.96 -4.69
N ARG A 54 26.35 11.48 -5.92
CA ARG A 54 25.92 12.86 -6.19
C ARG A 54 24.50 13.11 -5.68
N ARG A 55 23.57 12.17 -5.89
CA ARG A 55 22.20 12.30 -5.40
C ARG A 55 22.12 12.22 -3.89
N VAL A 56 22.80 11.26 -3.26
CA VAL A 56 22.80 11.16 -1.79
C VAL A 56 23.38 12.42 -1.17
N TRP A 57 24.48 12.95 -1.72
CA TRP A 57 25.05 14.22 -1.28
C TRP A 57 24.06 15.38 -1.46
N PHE A 58 23.36 15.46 -2.60
CA PHE A 58 22.33 16.46 -2.81
C PHE A 58 21.21 16.35 -1.77
N LEU A 59 20.70 15.14 -1.50
CA LEU A 59 19.65 14.92 -0.49
C LEU A 59 20.11 15.33 0.92
N ASP A 60 21.35 15.02 1.30
CA ASP A 60 21.95 15.46 2.57
C ASP A 60 22.00 17.00 2.67
N ARG A 61 22.19 17.73 1.56
CA ARG A 61 22.12 19.20 1.56
C ARG A 61 20.71 19.75 1.82
N PHE A 62 19.64 19.00 1.55
CA PHE A 62 18.27 19.40 1.86
C PHE A 62 17.88 19.10 3.30
N ASP A 63 18.39 18.00 3.87
CA ASP A 63 18.10 17.56 5.23
C ASP A 63 19.39 17.11 5.95
N PRO A 64 20.28 18.07 6.32
CA PRO A 64 21.59 17.73 6.87
C PRO A 64 21.49 16.97 8.18
N GLY A 65 22.24 15.87 8.30
CA GLY A 65 22.26 15.04 9.51
C GLY A 65 21.06 14.09 9.64
N SER A 66 20.25 13.95 8.59
CA SER A 66 19.16 12.97 8.54
C SER A 66 19.70 11.53 8.63
N PRO A 67 19.12 10.66 9.47
CA PRO A 67 19.51 9.25 9.53
C PRO A 67 18.93 8.41 8.38
N ALA A 68 18.19 9.02 7.44
CA ALA A 68 17.49 8.30 6.36
C ALA A 68 18.41 7.47 5.46
N HIS A 69 19.71 7.79 5.41
CA HIS A 69 20.73 7.08 4.65
C HIS A 69 21.76 6.38 5.55
N ASN A 70 21.44 6.16 6.83
CA ASN A 70 22.25 5.33 7.71
C ASN A 70 21.97 3.85 7.44
N MET A 71 23.02 3.05 7.40
CA MET A 71 22.98 1.59 7.29
C MET A 71 23.53 0.97 8.59
N PRO A 72 22.68 0.78 9.62
CA PRO A 72 23.09 0.10 10.84
C PRO A 72 23.17 -1.41 10.61
N LEU A 73 24.27 -2.02 11.07
CA LEU A 73 24.48 -3.45 11.18
C LEU A 73 24.80 -3.77 12.64
N ALA A 74 23.90 -4.48 13.32
CA ALA A 74 24.11 -4.96 14.69
C ALA A 74 24.49 -6.44 14.67
N LEU A 75 25.54 -6.80 15.40
CA LEU A 75 26.08 -8.14 15.53
C LEU A 75 26.02 -8.55 17.00
N ASP A 76 25.24 -9.59 17.29
CA ASP A 76 25.17 -10.26 18.58
C ASP A 76 26.39 -11.16 18.74
N LEU A 77 27.16 -10.92 19.81
CA LEU A 77 28.45 -11.56 20.09
C LEU A 77 28.34 -12.32 21.41
N ASP A 78 28.27 -13.65 21.34
CA ASP A 78 28.19 -14.53 22.51
C ASP A 78 29.44 -15.43 22.60
N GLY A 79 30.21 -15.26 23.69
CA GLY A 79 31.45 -15.98 23.95
C GLY A 79 32.60 -15.10 24.41
N ASP A 80 33.82 -15.59 24.20
CA ASP A 80 35.05 -14.96 24.67
C ASP A 80 35.56 -13.96 23.61
N LEU A 81 35.09 -12.72 23.71
CA LEU A 81 35.47 -11.63 22.82
C LEU A 81 36.88 -11.08 23.16
N ASP A 82 37.79 -11.18 22.20
CA ASP A 82 39.10 -10.53 22.22
C ASP A 82 38.99 -9.13 21.61
N LEU A 83 39.07 -8.10 22.47
CA LEU A 83 38.99 -6.71 22.04
C LEU A 83 40.17 -6.25 21.19
N ASP A 84 41.36 -6.79 21.41
CA ASP A 84 42.55 -6.39 20.65
C ASP A 84 42.45 -6.91 19.22
N SER A 85 42.00 -8.17 19.07
CA SER A 85 41.72 -8.78 17.77
C SER A 85 40.58 -8.05 17.04
N LEU A 86 39.53 -7.63 17.76
CA LEU A 86 38.45 -6.83 17.18
C LEU A 86 38.95 -5.46 16.71
N GLN A 87 39.74 -4.75 17.52
CA GLN A 87 40.29 -3.45 17.17
C GLN A 87 41.20 -3.55 15.94
N GLN A 88 42.08 -4.56 15.88
CA GLN A 88 42.93 -4.81 14.71
C GLN A 88 42.12 -5.11 13.44
N ALA A 89 41.01 -5.86 13.57
CA ALA A 89 40.12 -6.14 12.46
C ALA A 89 39.46 -4.87 11.92
N LEU A 90 38.96 -4.00 12.81
CA LEU A 90 38.34 -2.71 12.44
C LEU A 90 39.34 -1.78 11.75
N ASP A 91 40.56 -1.64 12.28
CA ASP A 91 41.63 -0.86 11.65
C ASP A 91 42.01 -1.41 10.27
N GLY A 92 42.04 -2.74 10.15
CA GLY A 92 42.26 -3.44 8.88
C GLY A 92 41.23 -3.12 7.80
N LEU A 93 39.96 -2.90 8.17
CA LEU A 93 38.91 -2.50 7.22
C LEU A 93 39.22 -1.15 6.59
N VAL A 94 39.63 -0.15 7.37
CA VAL A 94 39.96 1.21 6.88
C VAL A 94 41.20 1.20 5.99
N VAL A 95 42.17 0.35 6.31
CA VAL A 95 43.36 0.17 5.48
C VAL A 95 42.99 -0.45 4.13
N ARG A 96 42.10 -1.46 4.13
CA ARG A 96 41.72 -2.23 2.96
C ARG A 96 40.79 -1.48 2.00
N HIS A 97 39.85 -0.70 2.53
CA HIS A 97 38.75 -0.11 1.77
C HIS A 97 38.81 1.42 1.76
N GLU A 98 39.04 2.01 0.58
CA GLU A 98 39.12 3.47 0.43
C GLU A 98 37.82 4.16 0.85
N ALA A 99 36.67 3.51 0.62
CA ALA A 99 35.35 4.03 0.93
C ALA A 99 35.17 4.43 2.40
N LEU A 100 35.79 3.70 3.35
CA LEU A 100 35.68 4.00 4.79
C LEU A 100 36.52 5.21 5.24
N ARG A 101 37.37 5.72 4.34
CA ARG A 101 38.19 6.92 4.53
C ARG A 101 37.86 8.01 3.49
N THR A 102 36.73 7.88 2.81
CA THR A 102 36.24 8.89 1.86
C THR A 102 35.30 9.88 2.54
N THR A 103 35.50 11.17 2.27
CA THR A 103 34.56 12.27 2.55
C THR A 103 34.22 13.03 1.26
N PHE A 104 33.28 13.97 1.32
CA PHE A 104 32.77 14.70 0.16
C PHE A 104 33.04 16.21 0.28
N LEU A 105 33.84 16.74 -0.63
CA LEU A 105 34.12 18.17 -0.74
C LEU A 105 33.09 18.86 -1.65
N ASP A 106 32.67 20.06 -1.28
CA ASP A 106 31.93 20.96 -2.16
C ASP A 106 32.94 21.83 -2.93
N VAL A 107 33.06 21.60 -4.24
CA VAL A 107 33.89 22.39 -5.15
C VAL A 107 32.98 23.06 -6.15
N ASP A 108 32.74 24.36 -5.95
CA ASP A 108 31.89 25.20 -6.81
C ASP A 108 30.46 24.64 -7.01
N GLY A 109 29.87 24.05 -5.96
CA GLY A 109 28.53 23.45 -6.00
C GLY A 109 28.51 22.02 -6.56
N CYS A 110 29.67 21.43 -6.84
CA CYS A 110 29.82 20.05 -7.28
C CYS A 110 30.52 19.20 -6.21
N PRO A 111 29.96 18.04 -5.83
CA PRO A 111 30.63 17.14 -4.89
C PRO A 111 31.82 16.43 -5.52
N GLN A 112 32.93 16.34 -4.79
CA GLN A 112 34.10 15.51 -5.11
C GLN A 112 34.42 14.56 -3.96
N GLN A 113 34.90 13.37 -4.28
CA GLN A 113 35.38 12.40 -3.29
C GLN A 113 36.79 12.81 -2.85
N LEU A 114 37.01 12.96 -1.55
CA LEU A 114 38.34 13.08 -0.95
C LEU A 114 38.65 11.77 -0.22
N VAL A 115 39.61 11.01 -0.73
CA VAL A 115 40.06 9.78 -0.08
C VAL A 115 41.20 10.12 0.89
N GLY A 116 40.90 10.12 2.19
CA GLY A 116 41.86 10.41 3.27
C GLY A 116 42.86 9.28 3.50
N ARG A 117 43.83 9.47 4.40
CA ARG A 117 44.77 8.41 4.81
C ARG A 117 44.10 7.42 5.78
N PRO A 118 44.55 6.16 5.87
CA PRO A 118 44.07 5.25 6.91
C PRO A 118 44.30 5.82 8.31
N TYR A 119 43.39 5.52 9.24
CA TYR A 119 43.39 6.00 10.61
C TYR A 119 42.95 4.89 11.57
N PRO A 120 43.36 4.94 12.86
CA PRO A 120 42.87 4.02 13.87
C PRO A 120 41.40 4.28 14.17
N VAL A 121 40.59 3.23 14.22
CA VAL A 121 39.14 3.31 14.39
C VAL A 121 38.81 3.53 15.85
N ALA A 122 37.98 4.52 16.15
CA ALA A 122 37.43 4.68 17.49
C ALA A 122 36.30 3.66 17.71
N LEU A 123 36.55 2.65 18.55
CA LEU A 123 35.52 1.74 19.05
C LEU A 123 34.90 2.34 20.32
N ALA A 124 33.69 2.90 20.20
CA ALA A 124 32.96 3.39 21.37
C ALA A 124 32.51 2.21 22.24
N LEU A 125 32.78 2.25 23.55
CA LEU A 125 32.36 1.21 24.49
C LEU A 125 31.25 1.74 25.40
N VAL A 126 30.10 1.06 25.40
CA VAL A 126 29.03 1.27 26.37
C VAL A 126 28.95 0.03 27.25
N ASP A 127 29.26 0.17 28.54
CA ASP A 127 29.27 -0.94 29.48
C ASP A 127 27.97 -0.95 30.31
N LEU A 128 27.12 -1.95 30.07
CA LEU A 128 25.86 -2.18 30.79
C LEU A 128 25.95 -3.37 31.76
N THR A 129 27.16 -3.88 32.03
CA THR A 129 27.34 -5.04 32.91
C THR A 129 26.92 -4.78 34.36
N GLY A 130 26.97 -3.52 34.80
CA GLY A 130 26.51 -3.07 36.12
C GLY A 130 25.00 -2.85 36.24
N GLU A 131 24.27 -2.85 35.13
CA GLU A 131 22.83 -2.55 35.11
C GLU A 131 21.97 -3.75 35.51
N PRO A 132 20.77 -3.53 36.08
CA PRO A 132 19.82 -4.60 36.40
C PRO A 132 19.47 -5.46 35.19
N ALA A 133 19.44 -6.79 35.37
CA ALA A 133 19.24 -7.74 34.28
C ALA A 133 17.90 -7.57 33.55
N ASP A 134 16.85 -7.14 34.26
CA ASP A 134 15.51 -6.87 33.73
C ASP A 134 15.43 -5.57 32.90
N GLN A 135 16.41 -4.68 33.02
CA GLN A 135 16.47 -3.40 32.30
C GLN A 135 17.53 -3.38 31.21
N ARG A 136 18.55 -4.24 31.33
CA ARG A 136 19.74 -4.24 30.48
C ARG A 136 19.44 -4.35 28.99
N ASP A 137 18.56 -5.28 28.60
CA ASP A 137 18.22 -5.49 27.20
C ASP A 137 17.48 -4.29 26.59
N ALA A 138 16.59 -3.67 27.37
CA ALA A 138 15.87 -2.47 26.96
C ALA A 138 16.83 -1.28 26.78
N MET A 139 17.75 -1.08 27.73
CA MET A 139 18.79 -0.05 27.63
C MET A 139 19.72 -0.28 26.44
N ALA A 140 20.13 -1.53 26.21
CA ALA A 140 20.97 -1.88 25.06
C ALA A 140 20.27 -1.57 23.74
N HIS A 141 18.99 -1.93 23.63
CA HIS A 141 18.18 -1.60 22.47
C HIS A 141 18.07 -0.08 22.27
N GLU A 142 17.84 0.69 23.34
CA GLU A 142 17.79 2.15 23.26
C GLU A 142 19.12 2.76 22.78
N VAL A 143 20.26 2.32 23.35
CA VAL A 143 21.61 2.75 22.95
C VAL A 143 21.85 2.46 21.47
N ILE A 144 21.49 1.26 21.00
CA ILE A 144 21.66 0.85 19.60
C ILE A 144 20.85 1.74 18.66
N GLN A 145 19.60 2.01 19.03
CA GLN A 145 18.69 2.87 18.26
C GLN A 145 19.17 4.32 18.22
N GLN A 146 19.68 4.85 19.33
CA GLN A 146 20.25 6.20 19.39
C GLN A 146 21.48 6.33 18.46
N GLU A 147 22.39 5.35 18.45
CA GLU A 147 23.54 5.38 17.54
C GLU A 147 23.14 5.20 16.07
N ALA A 148 22.13 4.35 15.79
CA ALA A 148 21.60 4.16 14.44
C ALA A 148 20.95 5.45 13.89
N GLY A 149 20.27 6.22 14.76
CA GLY A 149 19.62 7.48 14.43
C GLY A 149 20.54 8.70 14.38
N ARG A 150 21.83 8.55 14.70
CA ARG A 150 22.77 9.67 14.69
C ARG A 150 23.25 9.97 13.28
N GLY A 151 23.01 11.20 12.80
CA GLY A 151 23.43 11.65 11.47
C GLY A 151 24.95 11.61 11.23
N PHE A 152 25.33 11.76 9.97
CA PHE A 152 26.73 11.96 9.54
C PHE A 152 26.90 13.35 8.93
N ASP A 153 28.12 13.88 9.01
CA ASP A 153 28.55 15.02 8.20
C ASP A 153 29.41 14.49 7.05
N LEU A 154 28.87 14.59 5.82
CA LEU A 154 29.54 14.12 4.61
C LEU A 154 30.86 14.82 4.31
N ALA A 155 31.04 16.06 4.79
CA ALA A 155 32.25 16.85 4.51
C ALA A 155 33.43 16.46 5.41
N THR A 156 33.14 16.18 6.69
CA THR A 156 34.19 15.97 7.71
C THR A 156 34.39 14.51 8.10
N GLY A 157 33.35 13.68 8.03
CA GLY A 157 33.42 12.27 8.36
C GLY A 157 33.86 11.97 9.81
N PRO A 158 34.29 10.72 10.11
CA PRO A 158 34.24 9.55 9.25
C PRO A 158 32.80 9.13 8.92
N LEU A 159 32.58 8.56 7.74
CA LEU A 159 31.26 8.15 7.23
C LEU A 159 30.85 6.73 7.65
N TRP A 160 31.46 6.26 8.72
CA TRP A 160 31.13 5.02 9.38
C TRP A 160 31.63 5.06 10.84
N ARG A 161 31.00 4.27 11.71
CA ARG A 161 31.28 4.25 13.16
C ARG A 161 31.08 2.86 13.72
N ALA A 162 31.84 2.54 14.76
CA ALA A 162 31.76 1.28 15.48
C ALA A 162 31.49 1.52 16.97
N MET A 163 30.54 0.79 17.52
CA MET A 163 30.18 0.82 18.94
C MET A 163 30.00 -0.60 19.48
N LEU A 164 30.58 -0.89 20.63
CA LEU A 164 30.39 -2.12 21.37
C LEU A 164 29.56 -1.86 22.61
N VAL A 165 28.40 -2.51 22.71
CA VAL A 165 27.55 -2.51 23.91
C VAL A 165 27.81 -3.80 24.67
N ARG A 166 28.44 -3.71 25.84
CA ARG A 166 28.75 -4.89 26.67
C ARG A 166 27.61 -5.16 27.65
N LEU A 167 27.04 -6.36 27.56
CA LEU A 167 25.90 -6.79 28.39
C LEU A 167 26.37 -7.63 29.58
N THR A 168 27.30 -8.54 29.34
CA THR A 168 27.93 -9.37 30.38
C THR A 168 29.42 -9.56 30.08
N ALA A 169 30.13 -10.36 30.88
CA ALA A 169 31.51 -10.73 30.59
C ALA A 169 31.68 -11.54 29.29
N ARG A 170 30.61 -12.21 28.81
CA ARG A 170 30.64 -13.06 27.61
C ARG A 170 29.59 -12.69 26.56
N HIS A 171 28.89 -11.57 26.74
CA HIS A 171 27.82 -11.16 25.82
C HIS A 171 27.95 -9.68 25.52
N ALA A 172 28.02 -9.35 24.24
CA ALA A 172 28.08 -7.98 23.75
C ALA A 172 27.36 -7.84 22.40
N ILE A 173 27.05 -6.60 22.02
CA ILE A 173 26.52 -6.27 20.70
C ILE A 173 27.50 -5.30 20.04
N LEU A 174 28.03 -5.66 18.88
CA LEU A 174 28.82 -4.77 18.03
C LEU A 174 27.93 -4.14 16.98
N GLN A 175 27.79 -2.82 17.03
CA GLN A 175 27.09 -2.03 16.04
C GLN A 175 28.07 -1.33 15.11
N LEU A 176 27.89 -1.55 13.82
CA LEU A 176 28.55 -0.81 12.74
C LEU A 176 27.49 0.04 12.06
N THR A 177 27.63 1.36 12.11
CA THR A 177 26.73 2.28 11.41
C THR A 177 27.50 2.94 10.28
N ILE A 178 27.04 2.80 9.04
CA ILE A 178 27.74 3.27 7.84
C ILE A 178 26.80 4.15 7.02
N HIS A 179 27.29 5.24 6.43
CA HIS A 179 26.47 6.05 5.56
C HIS A 179 26.36 5.42 4.15
N HIS A 180 25.15 5.42 3.57
CA HIS A 180 24.86 4.79 2.28
C HIS A 180 25.63 5.41 1.10
N SER A 181 26.24 6.59 1.26
CA SER A 181 27.11 7.20 0.24
C SER A 181 28.44 6.46 0.03
N VAL A 182 28.86 5.62 1.00
CA VAL A 182 30.13 4.87 0.95
C VAL A 182 29.93 3.36 1.11
N CYS A 183 28.67 2.89 1.18
CA CYS A 183 28.32 1.50 1.40
C CYS A 183 26.97 1.18 0.76
N ASP A 184 26.75 -0.09 0.45
CA ASP A 184 25.45 -0.64 0.06
C ASP A 184 25.24 -2.02 0.70
N GLY A 185 24.09 -2.64 0.44
CA GLY A 185 23.74 -3.92 1.06
C GLY A 185 24.75 -5.04 0.77
N TRP A 186 25.33 -5.07 -0.44
CA TRP A 186 26.37 -6.04 -0.79
C TRP A 186 27.69 -5.72 -0.07
N SER A 187 28.09 -4.45 -0.02
CA SER A 187 29.29 -3.99 0.69
C SER A 187 29.27 -4.39 2.16
N THR A 188 28.09 -4.38 2.79
CA THR A 188 27.92 -4.81 4.19
C THR A 188 28.36 -6.27 4.38
N GLY A 189 28.04 -7.15 3.42
CA GLY A 189 28.51 -8.54 3.42
C GLY A 189 30.02 -8.67 3.24
N VAL A 190 30.62 -7.87 2.34
CA VAL A 190 32.08 -7.82 2.13
C VAL A 190 32.79 -7.36 3.41
N LEU A 191 32.31 -6.30 4.05
CA LEU A 191 32.85 -5.77 5.29
C LEU A 191 32.76 -6.78 6.44
N LEU A 192 31.64 -7.51 6.56
CA LEU A 192 31.49 -8.55 7.57
C LEU A 192 32.48 -9.70 7.35
N GLN A 193 32.66 -10.15 6.10
CA GLN A 193 33.66 -11.18 5.78
C GLN A 193 35.08 -10.72 6.10
N ASP A 194 35.42 -9.46 5.79
CA ASP A 194 36.72 -8.88 6.09
C ASP A 194 36.94 -8.68 7.60
N LEU A 195 35.90 -8.30 8.34
CA LEU A 195 35.94 -8.18 9.80
C LEU A 195 36.25 -9.54 10.44
N VAL A 196 35.54 -10.58 10.01
CA VAL A 196 35.74 -11.96 10.48
C VAL A 196 37.15 -12.47 10.14
N ALA A 197 37.64 -12.20 8.93
CA ALA A 197 39.00 -12.58 8.52
C ALA A 197 40.05 -11.83 9.35
N GLY A 198 39.88 -10.52 9.54
CA GLY A 198 40.76 -9.69 10.35
C GLY A 198 40.80 -10.15 11.81
N TYR A 199 39.65 -10.49 12.39
CA TYR A 199 39.56 -11.01 13.76
C TYR A 199 40.32 -12.34 13.94
N ARG A 200 40.39 -13.16 12.89
CA ARG A 200 41.20 -14.40 12.86
C ARG A 200 42.69 -14.15 12.62
N GLY A 201 43.13 -12.89 12.54
CA GLY A 201 44.50 -12.51 12.19
C GLY A 201 44.86 -12.75 10.71
N GLN A 202 43.86 -12.90 9.83
CA GLN A 202 44.07 -13.16 8.41
C GLN A 202 44.11 -11.85 7.62
N THR A 203 45.15 -11.68 6.80
CA THR A 203 45.25 -10.54 5.88
C THR A 203 44.66 -10.91 4.52
N ARG A 204 43.73 -10.09 4.01
CA ARG A 204 43.20 -10.21 2.64
C ARG A 204 43.84 -9.16 1.72
N PRO A 205 44.26 -9.53 0.48
CA PRO A 205 44.89 -8.59 -0.45
C PRO A 205 43.88 -7.55 -0.94
N ALA A 206 44.25 -6.26 -0.96
CA ALA A 206 43.37 -5.19 -1.40
C ALA A 206 42.76 -5.49 -2.78
N PRO A 207 41.48 -5.10 -3.04
CA PRO A 207 40.87 -5.33 -4.34
C PRO A 207 41.64 -4.60 -5.45
N PRO A 208 41.61 -5.12 -6.70
CA PRO A 208 42.39 -4.59 -7.81
C PRO A 208 41.98 -3.16 -8.20
N ILE A 209 40.73 -2.81 -7.91
CA ILE A 209 40.14 -1.48 -8.06
C ILE A 209 39.46 -1.09 -6.75
N GLN A 210 39.18 0.20 -6.60
CA GLN A 210 38.44 0.78 -5.47
C GLN A 210 37.30 1.63 -6.00
N TYR A 211 36.41 2.09 -5.12
CA TYR A 211 35.17 2.75 -5.54
C TYR A 211 35.39 3.99 -6.42
N ALA A 212 36.42 4.79 -6.16
CA ALA A 212 36.76 5.95 -6.99
C ALA A 212 37.08 5.58 -8.45
N ASP A 213 37.68 4.40 -8.68
CA ASP A 213 37.94 3.89 -10.03
C ASP A 213 36.64 3.54 -10.76
N TYR A 214 35.70 2.92 -10.03
CA TYR A 214 34.37 2.61 -10.54
C TYR A 214 33.59 3.88 -10.88
N ALA A 215 33.62 4.89 -10.01
CA ALA A 215 32.92 6.16 -10.23
C ALA A 215 33.40 6.86 -11.50
N ALA A 216 34.72 6.94 -11.73
CA ALA A 216 35.29 7.51 -12.95
C ALA A 216 34.92 6.70 -14.19
N TRP A 217 35.02 5.37 -14.12
CA TRP A 217 34.61 4.50 -15.22
C TRP A 217 33.11 4.66 -15.57
N GLN A 218 32.23 4.77 -14.56
CA GLN A 218 30.79 4.94 -14.77
C GLN A 218 30.49 6.26 -15.50
N ALA A 219 31.19 7.33 -15.16
CA ALA A 219 31.05 8.63 -15.83
C ALA A 219 31.38 8.52 -17.33
N ASP A 220 32.45 7.81 -17.69
CA ASP A 220 32.83 7.59 -19.09
C ASP A 220 31.81 6.74 -19.86
N GLN A 221 31.26 5.68 -19.23
CA GLN A 221 30.26 4.80 -19.86
C GLN A 221 28.92 5.49 -20.13
N VAL A 222 28.57 6.50 -19.34
CA VAL A 222 27.26 7.17 -19.39
C VAL A 222 27.43 8.54 -20.07
N SER A 223 28.03 8.54 -21.26
CA SER A 223 28.37 9.75 -22.00
C SER A 223 27.99 9.66 -23.49
N GLY A 224 27.97 10.80 -24.18
CA GLY A 224 27.80 10.89 -25.63
C GLY A 224 26.55 10.19 -26.19
N GLN A 225 26.74 9.41 -27.26
CA GLN A 225 25.65 8.72 -27.94
C GLN A 225 25.02 7.63 -27.06
N GLN A 226 25.83 6.92 -26.27
CA GLN A 226 25.34 5.84 -25.39
C GLN A 226 24.36 6.37 -24.35
N LEU A 227 24.66 7.52 -23.74
CA LEU A 227 23.71 8.19 -22.84
C LEU A 227 22.41 8.54 -23.57
N THR A 228 22.50 9.05 -24.80
CA THR A 228 21.32 9.43 -25.60
C THR A 228 20.43 8.21 -25.86
N ASP A 229 21.02 7.08 -26.24
CA ASP A 229 20.29 5.84 -26.53
C ASP A 229 19.64 5.26 -25.26
N LEU A 230 20.39 5.22 -24.15
CA LEU A 230 19.88 4.76 -22.85
C LEU A 230 18.71 5.63 -22.35
N VAL A 231 18.85 6.96 -22.42
CA VAL A 231 17.78 7.90 -22.04
C VAL A 231 16.59 7.76 -22.96
N GLY A 232 16.80 7.60 -24.27
CA GLY A 232 15.74 7.38 -25.25
C GLY A 232 14.88 6.16 -24.90
N HIS A 233 15.53 5.03 -24.61
CA HIS A 233 14.86 3.81 -24.18
C HIS A 233 14.00 4.02 -22.94
N TRP A 234 14.58 4.54 -21.85
CA TRP A 234 13.87 4.73 -20.59
C TRP A 234 12.77 5.79 -20.67
N ARG A 235 12.96 6.84 -21.48
CA ARG A 235 11.92 7.83 -21.74
C ARG A 235 10.72 7.20 -22.44
N GLU A 236 10.93 6.31 -23.41
CA GLU A 236 9.85 5.57 -24.06
C GLU A 236 9.14 4.63 -23.07
N GLN A 237 9.88 3.84 -22.30
CA GLN A 237 9.32 2.88 -21.35
C GLN A 237 8.49 3.55 -20.24
N LEU A 238 8.95 4.68 -19.72
CA LEU A 238 8.33 5.37 -18.57
C LEU A 238 7.41 6.53 -18.97
N ALA A 239 7.25 6.79 -20.27
CA ALA A 239 6.45 7.92 -20.77
C ALA A 239 5.00 7.88 -20.24
N GLY A 240 4.61 8.95 -19.54
CA GLY A 240 3.23 9.11 -19.07
C GLY A 240 2.84 8.19 -17.91
N THR A 241 3.80 7.52 -17.26
CA THR A 241 3.52 6.67 -16.09
C THR A 241 2.89 7.53 -14.97
N PRO A 242 1.66 7.22 -14.54
CA PRO A 242 1.02 7.97 -13.46
C PRO A 242 1.62 7.57 -12.09
N PRO A 243 1.59 8.47 -11.09
CA PRO A 243 1.96 8.10 -9.73
C PRO A 243 0.96 7.07 -9.17
N LEU A 244 1.48 6.11 -8.41
CA LEU A 244 0.66 5.13 -7.70
C LEU A 244 -0.07 5.79 -6.51
N ASN A 245 -1.39 5.58 -6.43
CA ASN A 245 -2.25 6.09 -5.38
C ASN A 245 -2.73 4.95 -4.49
N LEU A 246 -1.88 4.58 -3.54
CA LEU A 246 -2.25 3.61 -2.51
C LEU A 246 -3.30 4.20 -1.56
N PRO A 247 -4.31 3.41 -1.13
CA PRO A 247 -5.14 3.79 0.00
C PRO A 247 -4.28 3.80 1.27
N THR A 248 -4.16 4.97 1.88
CA THR A 248 -3.39 5.21 3.11
C THR A 248 -4.33 5.35 4.30
N ASP A 249 -3.85 5.05 5.51
CA ASP A 249 -4.63 5.21 6.74
C ASP A 249 -4.72 6.69 7.17
N ARG A 250 -3.80 7.52 6.67
CA ARG A 250 -3.71 8.97 6.91
C ARG A 250 -3.55 9.74 5.60
N PRO A 251 -3.96 11.02 5.53
CA PRO A 251 -3.72 11.84 4.35
C PRO A 251 -2.21 12.07 4.15
N ARG A 252 -1.77 12.03 2.89
CA ARG A 252 -0.36 12.27 2.55
C ARG A 252 0.06 13.69 2.98
N PRO A 253 1.19 13.84 3.71
CA PRO A 253 1.71 15.16 4.07
C PRO A 253 2.23 15.91 2.84
N ALA A 254 2.21 17.25 2.89
CA ALA A 254 2.68 18.09 1.77
C ALA A 254 4.18 17.93 1.46
N VAL A 255 4.97 17.53 2.46
CA VAL A 255 6.40 17.22 2.34
C VAL A 255 6.64 15.90 3.05
N ARG A 256 7.34 14.98 2.39
CA ARG A 256 7.63 13.66 2.93
C ARG A 256 8.55 13.78 4.16
N ARG A 257 8.29 12.94 5.16
CA ARG A 257 9.13 12.78 6.34
C ARG A 257 9.67 11.35 6.31
N SER A 258 10.88 11.14 6.79
CA SER A 258 11.54 9.84 6.69
C SER A 258 11.09 8.84 7.77
N HIS A 259 9.97 9.03 8.48
CA HIS A 259 9.57 8.14 9.57
C HIS A 259 9.11 6.76 9.08
N GLY A 260 9.85 5.72 9.45
CA GLY A 260 9.60 4.35 9.05
C GLY A 260 9.33 3.41 10.21
N ALA A 261 8.71 2.28 9.87
CA ALA A 261 8.67 1.08 10.70
C ALA A 261 8.79 -0.15 9.79
N LEU A 262 9.15 -1.29 10.38
CA LEU A 262 9.36 -2.56 9.69
C LEU A 262 8.39 -3.62 10.25
N ASP A 263 7.72 -4.35 9.38
CA ASP A 263 6.93 -5.54 9.74
C ASP A 263 7.50 -6.77 9.02
N THR A 264 8.00 -7.73 9.79
CA THR A 264 8.67 -8.93 9.27
C THR A 264 7.84 -10.17 9.54
N SER A 265 7.66 -11.00 8.51
CA SER A 265 6.97 -12.28 8.63
C SER A 265 7.48 -13.32 7.62
N PRO A 266 7.50 -14.61 7.99
CA PRO A 266 7.86 -15.67 7.05
C PRO A 266 6.73 -15.92 6.04
N LEU A 267 7.07 -16.25 4.78
CA LEU A 267 6.09 -16.83 3.85
C LEU A 267 5.63 -18.21 4.34
N GLY A 268 6.54 -18.92 5.02
CA GLY A 268 6.38 -20.30 5.49
C GLY A 268 7.02 -21.31 4.53
N PRO A 269 7.44 -22.49 5.01
CA PRO A 269 8.18 -23.46 4.19
C PRO A 269 7.42 -23.92 2.94
N ALA A 270 6.14 -24.29 3.09
CA ALA A 270 5.34 -24.81 1.98
C ALA A 270 5.17 -23.80 0.84
N LEU A 271 4.86 -22.54 1.16
CA LEU A 271 4.73 -21.48 0.15
C LEU A 271 6.08 -21.13 -0.49
N SER A 272 7.17 -21.23 0.29
CA SER A 272 8.52 -21.00 -0.20
C SER A 272 8.94 -22.05 -1.23
N ASP A 273 8.71 -23.33 -0.93
CA ASP A 273 8.98 -24.43 -1.85
C ASP A 273 8.12 -24.32 -3.11
N GLN A 274 6.85 -23.96 -2.97
CA GLN A 274 5.96 -23.71 -4.09
C GLN A 274 6.47 -22.56 -4.97
N LEU A 275 6.93 -21.46 -4.38
CA LEU A 275 7.51 -20.33 -5.09
C LEU A 275 8.73 -20.76 -5.90
N ARG A 276 9.69 -21.47 -5.29
CA ARG A 276 10.87 -21.99 -6.01
C ARG A 276 10.47 -22.90 -7.17
N ALA A 277 9.59 -23.87 -6.91
CA ALA A 277 9.17 -24.86 -7.88
C ALA A 277 8.39 -24.21 -9.05
N PHE A 278 7.50 -23.27 -8.75
CA PHE A 278 6.73 -22.54 -9.75
C PHE A 278 7.65 -21.68 -10.62
N SER A 279 8.52 -20.86 -10.02
CA SER A 279 9.47 -20.03 -10.77
C SER A 279 10.37 -20.88 -11.66
N HIS A 280 10.91 -21.98 -11.13
CA HIS A 280 11.72 -22.93 -11.91
C HIS A 280 10.93 -23.54 -13.09
N ARG A 281 9.70 -24.01 -12.87
CA ARG A 281 8.84 -24.58 -13.91
C ARG A 281 8.54 -23.60 -15.04
N HIS A 282 8.36 -22.33 -14.71
CA HIS A 282 8.09 -21.26 -15.66
C HIS A 282 9.37 -20.60 -16.22
N GLN A 283 10.56 -21.09 -15.88
CA GLN A 283 11.86 -20.57 -16.30
C GLN A 283 12.07 -19.08 -15.94
N VAL A 284 11.52 -18.66 -14.81
CA VAL A 284 11.66 -17.31 -14.26
C VAL A 284 12.31 -17.36 -12.88
N THR A 285 12.71 -16.21 -12.35
CA THR A 285 13.22 -16.12 -10.97
C THR A 285 12.08 -15.96 -9.96
N PRO A 286 12.30 -16.29 -8.67
CA PRO A 286 11.37 -15.95 -7.59
C PRO A 286 11.02 -14.46 -7.57
N PHE A 287 12.00 -13.59 -7.86
CA PHE A 287 11.78 -12.15 -7.98
C PHE A 287 10.70 -11.79 -9.02
N VAL A 288 10.75 -12.38 -10.21
CA VAL A 288 9.73 -12.13 -11.27
C VAL A 288 8.34 -12.57 -10.81
N THR A 289 8.25 -13.68 -10.08
CA THR A 289 6.97 -14.19 -9.57
C THR A 289 6.41 -13.31 -8.47
N LEU A 290 7.26 -12.86 -7.53
CA LEU A 290 6.91 -11.93 -6.47
C LEU A 290 6.51 -10.56 -7.03
N LEU A 291 7.23 -10.05 -8.02
CA LEU A 291 6.92 -8.79 -8.68
C LEU A 291 5.55 -8.86 -9.38
N ALA A 292 5.27 -9.93 -10.12
CA ALA A 292 3.97 -10.12 -10.75
C ALA A 292 2.83 -10.19 -9.70
N ALA A 293 3.04 -10.90 -8.59
CA ALA A 293 2.05 -10.98 -7.52
C ALA A 293 1.84 -9.63 -6.83
N LEU A 294 2.91 -8.89 -6.57
CA LEU A 294 2.86 -7.54 -6.00
C LEU A 294 2.12 -6.57 -6.94
N GLU A 295 2.38 -6.61 -8.25
CA GLU A 295 1.68 -5.76 -9.22
C GLU A 295 0.17 -6.04 -9.24
N VAL A 296 -0.25 -7.30 -9.17
CA VAL A 296 -1.69 -7.63 -9.07
C VAL A 296 -2.26 -7.12 -7.74
N LEU A 297 -1.54 -7.31 -6.62
CA LEU A 297 -1.96 -6.81 -5.32
C LEU A 297 -2.18 -5.29 -5.35
N LEU A 298 -1.19 -4.53 -5.83
CA LEU A 298 -1.26 -3.08 -5.90
C LEU A 298 -2.43 -2.64 -6.79
N MET A 299 -2.56 -3.23 -7.99
CA MET A 299 -3.66 -2.95 -8.91
C MET A 299 -5.04 -3.14 -8.25
N ARG A 300 -5.21 -4.22 -7.48
CA ARG A 300 -6.48 -4.50 -6.82
C ARG A 300 -6.79 -3.54 -5.67
N TYR A 301 -5.78 -2.95 -5.05
CA TYR A 301 -5.92 -1.99 -3.97
C TYR A 301 -6.15 -0.56 -4.45
N CYS A 302 -5.42 -0.11 -5.47
CA CYS A 302 -5.52 1.26 -5.98
C CYS A 302 -6.54 1.41 -7.12
N GLY A 303 -6.96 0.30 -7.75
CA GLY A 303 -7.79 0.33 -8.96
C GLY A 303 -7.07 0.90 -10.19
N GLN A 304 -5.74 0.97 -10.16
CA GLN A 304 -4.90 1.39 -11.28
C GLN A 304 -4.22 0.19 -11.91
N ASP A 305 -4.14 0.15 -13.22
CA ASP A 305 -3.49 -0.88 -14.01
C ASP A 305 -2.16 -0.44 -14.63
N ASP A 306 -1.86 0.86 -14.58
CA ASP A 306 -0.61 1.49 -15.02
C ASP A 306 0.03 2.26 -13.86
N PHE A 307 1.28 1.92 -13.51
CA PHE A 307 2.09 2.56 -12.47
C PHE A 307 3.55 2.08 -12.58
N ALA A 308 4.46 2.55 -11.72
CA ALA A 308 5.81 1.97 -11.61
C ALA A 308 6.08 1.37 -10.23
N VAL A 309 6.84 0.27 -10.23
CA VAL A 309 7.43 -0.36 -9.04
C VAL A 309 8.93 -0.28 -9.16
N GLY A 310 9.60 0.18 -8.11
CA GLY A 310 11.05 0.20 -8.04
C GLY A 310 11.65 -1.15 -7.67
N THR A 311 12.87 -1.39 -8.12
CA THR A 311 13.72 -2.47 -7.62
C THR A 311 15.17 -2.02 -7.54
N VAL A 312 16.02 -2.80 -6.88
CA VAL A 312 17.45 -2.53 -6.72
C VAL A 312 18.25 -3.73 -7.21
N LEU A 313 19.19 -3.49 -8.11
CA LEU A 313 20.21 -4.46 -8.52
C LEU A 313 21.52 -4.18 -7.76
N ALA A 314 22.30 -5.22 -7.45
CA ALA A 314 23.58 -5.04 -6.75
C ALA A 314 24.65 -4.29 -7.59
N GLY A 315 24.47 -4.22 -8.92
CA GLY A 315 25.36 -3.50 -9.85
C GLY A 315 26.75 -4.13 -10.04
N ARG A 316 26.98 -5.34 -9.49
CA ARG A 316 28.26 -6.05 -9.49
C ARG A 316 28.31 -7.16 -10.54
N ASP A 317 28.02 -6.80 -11.78
CA ASP A 317 27.98 -7.73 -12.92
C ASP A 317 29.40 -8.12 -13.40
N ARG A 318 30.43 -7.49 -12.83
CA ARG A 318 31.85 -7.70 -13.18
C ARG A 318 32.63 -8.29 -11.99
N PRO A 319 33.51 -9.27 -12.21
CA PRO A 319 34.28 -9.90 -11.13
C PRO A 319 35.10 -8.92 -10.30
N GLU A 320 35.67 -7.88 -10.92
CA GLU A 320 36.52 -6.90 -10.25
C GLU A 320 35.74 -6.03 -9.24
N LEU A 321 34.41 -5.95 -9.36
CA LEU A 321 33.52 -5.22 -8.45
C LEU A 321 33.05 -6.04 -7.25
N ALA A 322 33.29 -7.36 -7.23
CA ALA A 322 32.75 -8.26 -6.22
C ALA A 322 33.20 -7.89 -4.79
N ASP A 323 34.47 -7.50 -4.64
CA ASP A 323 35.10 -7.12 -3.37
C ASP A 323 35.15 -5.59 -3.15
N VAL A 324 34.54 -4.79 -4.02
CA VAL A 324 34.53 -3.32 -3.90
C VAL A 324 33.45 -2.89 -2.91
N VAL A 325 33.88 -2.20 -1.85
CA VAL A 325 33.02 -1.50 -0.89
C VAL A 325 32.69 -0.12 -1.43
N GLY A 326 31.40 0.21 -1.50
CA GLY A 326 30.89 1.49 -2.00
C GLY A 326 29.44 1.39 -2.49
N PHE A 327 28.82 2.52 -2.84
CA PHE A 327 27.45 2.55 -3.32
C PHE A 327 27.36 2.18 -4.81
N VAL A 328 27.33 0.88 -5.11
CA VAL A 328 27.31 0.33 -6.49
C VAL A 328 25.90 -0.13 -6.89
N ALA A 329 25.03 -0.35 -5.91
CA ALA A 329 23.66 -0.77 -6.15
C ALA A 329 22.88 0.23 -7.05
N ARG A 330 22.13 -0.30 -8.01
CA ARG A 330 21.41 0.48 -9.02
C ARG A 330 19.91 0.35 -8.83
N THR A 331 19.24 1.49 -8.73
CA THR A 331 17.78 1.55 -8.68
C THR A 331 17.21 1.47 -10.09
N ILE A 332 16.11 0.75 -10.27
CA ILE A 332 15.40 0.64 -11.56
C ILE A 332 13.91 0.84 -11.33
N ALA A 333 13.28 1.69 -12.15
CA ALA A 333 11.83 1.83 -12.21
C ALA A 333 11.26 0.88 -13.26
N LEU A 334 10.37 -0.02 -12.85
CA LEU A 334 9.68 -0.97 -13.72
C LEU A 334 8.23 -0.52 -13.86
N ARG A 335 7.83 -0.08 -15.06
CA ARG A 335 6.44 0.26 -15.34
C ARG A 335 5.58 -1.01 -15.38
N ALA A 336 4.66 -1.11 -14.44
CA ALA A 336 3.58 -2.08 -14.41
C ALA A 336 2.51 -1.66 -15.42
N ASP A 337 2.28 -2.48 -16.44
CA ASP A 337 1.07 -2.44 -17.28
C ASP A 337 0.34 -3.77 -17.09
N VAL A 338 -0.58 -3.78 -16.14
CA VAL A 338 -1.36 -4.94 -15.72
C VAL A 338 -2.58 -5.13 -16.63
N ALA A 339 -3.06 -4.07 -17.27
CA ALA A 339 -4.30 -4.04 -18.06
C ALA A 339 -4.31 -5.07 -19.20
N GLY A 340 -3.15 -5.22 -19.87
CA GLY A 340 -2.99 -6.14 -20.99
C GLY A 340 -2.98 -7.64 -20.62
N SER A 341 -3.03 -7.99 -19.34
CA SER A 341 -2.86 -9.36 -18.86
C SER A 341 -4.13 -9.92 -18.24
N GLN A 342 -4.84 -10.79 -18.96
CA GLN A 342 -6.05 -11.41 -18.43
C GLN A 342 -5.77 -12.43 -17.33
N THR A 343 -4.64 -13.17 -17.41
CA THR A 343 -4.27 -14.26 -16.48
C THR A 343 -2.90 -14.01 -15.83
N PHE A 344 -2.65 -14.68 -14.70
CA PHE A 344 -1.37 -14.55 -14.00
C PHE A 344 -0.19 -15.10 -14.82
N ALA A 345 -0.39 -16.21 -15.55
CA ALA A 345 0.63 -16.75 -16.46
C ALA A 345 1.01 -15.76 -17.57
N ALA A 346 0.04 -15.03 -18.12
CA ALA A 346 0.29 -14.00 -19.13
C ALA A 346 1.06 -12.81 -18.55
N LEU A 347 0.67 -12.36 -17.34
CA LEU A 347 1.37 -11.30 -16.63
C LEU A 347 2.81 -11.71 -16.32
N LEU A 348 3.03 -12.92 -15.79
CA LEU A 348 4.36 -13.43 -15.44
C LEU A 348 5.35 -13.36 -16.60
N ARG A 349 4.91 -13.72 -17.82
CA ARG A 349 5.75 -13.61 -19.03
C ARG A 349 6.11 -12.17 -19.36
N ARG A 350 5.13 -11.25 -19.31
CA ARG A 350 5.38 -9.82 -19.57
C ARG A 350 6.31 -9.21 -18.53
N VAL A 351 6.12 -9.55 -17.26
CA VAL A 351 7.01 -9.14 -16.16
C VAL A 351 8.42 -9.68 -16.39
N HIS A 352 8.55 -10.95 -16.79
CA HIS A 352 9.85 -11.54 -17.09
C HIS A 352 10.58 -10.80 -18.22
N GLU A 353 9.90 -10.58 -19.36
CA GLU A 353 10.44 -9.85 -20.51
C GLU A 353 10.86 -8.43 -20.12
N ARG A 354 10.01 -7.72 -19.37
CA ARG A 354 10.31 -6.36 -18.89
C ARG A 354 11.52 -6.33 -17.96
N VAL A 355 11.65 -7.31 -17.05
CA VAL A 355 12.81 -7.40 -16.15
C VAL A 355 14.11 -7.67 -16.93
N LEU A 356 14.07 -8.51 -17.97
CA LEU A 356 15.23 -8.76 -18.83
C LEU A 356 15.66 -7.49 -19.58
N VAL A 357 14.71 -6.80 -20.23
CA VAL A 357 14.98 -5.54 -20.95
C VAL A 357 15.53 -4.47 -20.01
N ALA A 358 14.95 -4.35 -18.81
CA ALA A 358 15.42 -3.43 -17.79
C ALA A 358 16.86 -3.74 -17.33
N HIS A 359 17.21 -5.03 -17.20
CA HIS A 359 18.58 -5.43 -16.86
C HIS A 359 19.58 -5.09 -17.96
N GLU A 360 19.20 -5.27 -19.24
CA GLU A 360 20.04 -4.93 -20.40
C GLU A 360 20.36 -3.43 -20.49
N HIS A 361 19.48 -2.57 -19.99
CA HIS A 361 19.62 -1.09 -19.98
C HIS A 361 19.94 -0.51 -18.59
N SER A 362 20.36 -1.36 -17.65
CA SER A 362 20.65 -0.99 -16.26
C SER A 362 21.94 -0.17 -16.08
N GLN A 363 22.63 0.20 -17.17
CA GLN A 363 23.83 1.04 -17.12
C GLN A 363 23.48 2.51 -16.90
N LEU A 364 22.24 2.95 -17.22
CA LEU A 364 21.79 4.30 -16.91
C LEU A 364 21.45 4.42 -15.41
N PRO A 365 22.15 5.24 -14.63
CA PRO A 365 21.80 5.45 -13.23
C PRO A 365 20.44 6.13 -13.12
N PHE A 366 19.64 5.71 -12.15
CA PHE A 366 18.29 6.24 -11.93
C PHE A 366 18.31 7.75 -11.67
N GLU A 367 19.34 8.21 -10.97
CA GLU A 367 19.65 9.61 -10.67
C GLU A 367 19.69 10.43 -11.95
N LYS A 368 20.48 9.96 -12.92
CA LYS A 368 20.64 10.59 -14.22
C LYS A 368 19.35 10.53 -15.03
N LEU A 369 18.61 9.42 -14.95
CA LEU A 369 17.32 9.28 -15.61
C LEU A 369 16.30 10.31 -15.10
N VAL A 370 16.17 10.49 -13.78
CA VAL A 370 15.25 11.48 -13.20
C VAL A 370 15.57 12.90 -13.66
N ASP A 371 16.86 13.26 -13.69
CA ASP A 371 17.32 14.56 -14.19
C ASP A 371 16.94 14.79 -15.67
N GLU A 372 17.10 13.76 -16.52
CA GLU A 372 16.80 13.82 -17.95
C GLU A 372 15.30 13.80 -18.27
N LEU A 373 14.49 13.13 -17.45
CA LEU A 373 13.03 13.09 -17.62
C LEU A 373 12.36 14.42 -17.25
N LYS A 374 13.01 15.27 -16.43
CA LYS A 374 12.49 16.57 -15.99
C LYS A 374 11.06 16.49 -15.45
N LEU A 375 10.80 15.46 -14.65
CA LEU A 375 9.48 15.19 -14.07
C LEU A 375 9.05 16.36 -13.17
N PRO A 376 7.73 16.64 -13.07
CA PRO A 376 7.21 17.59 -12.09
C PRO A 376 7.69 17.24 -10.68
N ARG A 377 8.22 18.22 -9.95
CA ARG A 377 8.65 18.02 -8.56
C ARG A 377 7.44 18.00 -7.64
N ASP A 378 7.28 16.89 -6.92
CA ASP A 378 6.32 16.72 -5.84
C ASP A 378 7.07 16.33 -4.56
N PRO A 379 7.25 17.25 -3.60
CA PRO A 379 7.99 16.97 -2.36
C PRO A 379 7.29 15.97 -1.43
N SER A 380 6.05 15.59 -1.72
CA SER A 380 5.32 14.57 -0.97
C SER A 380 5.59 13.13 -1.44
N ARG A 381 6.32 12.97 -2.56
CA ARG A 381 6.54 11.67 -3.22
C ARG A 381 7.97 11.49 -3.71
N THR A 382 8.39 10.23 -3.76
CA THR A 382 9.59 9.82 -4.49
C THR A 382 9.33 9.91 -6.01
N PRO A 383 10.33 10.29 -6.82
CA PRO A 383 10.19 10.31 -8.28
C PRO A 383 9.86 8.92 -8.85
N LEU A 384 8.99 8.88 -9.88
CA LEU A 384 8.58 7.71 -10.67
C LEU A 384 7.77 6.63 -9.94
N PHE A 385 8.19 6.18 -8.76
CA PHE A 385 7.53 5.10 -8.02
C PHE A 385 7.57 5.36 -6.52
N SER A 386 6.60 4.80 -5.80
CA SER A 386 6.50 4.91 -4.33
C SER A 386 6.53 3.55 -3.63
N VAL A 387 6.56 2.45 -4.40
CA VAL A 387 6.69 1.09 -3.90
C VAL A 387 7.98 0.47 -4.43
N LEU A 388 8.74 -0.17 -3.54
CA LEU A 388 9.99 -0.87 -3.87
C LEU A 388 9.82 -2.38 -3.62
N LEU A 389 10.42 -3.22 -4.48
CA LEU A 389 10.60 -4.66 -4.24
C LEU A 389 12.07 -5.04 -4.42
N VAL A 390 12.67 -5.65 -3.40
CA VAL A 390 14.04 -6.15 -3.41
C VAL A 390 14.06 -7.60 -2.95
N LEU A 391 14.65 -8.49 -3.75
CA LEU A 391 14.96 -9.86 -3.33
C LEU A 391 16.45 -9.95 -2.96
N GLN A 392 16.73 -10.10 -1.67
CA GLN A 392 18.07 -10.28 -1.12
C GLN A 392 18.45 -11.77 -1.11
N ASN A 393 19.48 -12.11 -1.87
CA ASN A 393 20.01 -13.48 -1.96
C ASN A 393 21.31 -13.67 -1.14
N THR A 394 21.68 -12.69 -0.31
CA THR A 394 22.91 -12.77 0.49
C THR A 394 22.63 -13.47 1.81
N PRO A 395 23.30 -14.59 2.12
CA PRO A 395 23.05 -15.32 3.36
C PRO A 395 23.44 -14.49 4.59
N ARG A 396 22.50 -14.29 5.52
CA ARG A 396 22.75 -13.81 6.88
C ARG A 396 22.98 -14.99 7.81
N THR A 397 24.07 -15.73 7.64
CA THR A 397 24.37 -16.89 8.51
C THR A 397 25.15 -16.50 9.74
N ALA A 398 24.89 -17.19 10.85
CA ALA A 398 25.75 -17.14 12.03
C ALA A 398 27.18 -17.58 11.65
N VAL A 399 28.18 -16.85 12.14
CA VAL A 399 29.59 -17.15 11.91
C VAL A 399 30.16 -17.67 13.22
N GLU A 400 30.65 -18.91 13.20
CA GLU A 400 31.41 -19.47 14.32
C GLU A 400 32.88 -19.05 14.22
N LEU A 401 33.34 -18.39 15.27
CA LEU A 401 34.74 -18.08 15.53
C LEU A 401 35.21 -18.95 16.72
N PRO A 402 36.52 -19.25 16.86
CA PRO A 402 37.02 -19.99 18.01
C PRO A 402 36.63 -19.29 19.33
N GLY A 403 35.72 -19.90 20.09
CA GLY A 403 35.25 -19.36 21.38
C GLY A 403 34.22 -18.23 21.29
N LEU A 404 33.78 -17.82 20.10
CA LEU A 404 32.86 -16.69 19.89
C LEU A 404 31.82 -17.00 18.80
N GLN A 405 30.55 -16.84 19.11
CA GLN A 405 29.46 -16.92 18.14
C GLN A 405 29.04 -15.51 17.73
N LEU A 406 28.91 -15.30 16.42
CA LEU A 406 28.49 -14.04 15.83
C LEU A 406 27.19 -14.24 15.07
N ARG A 407 26.16 -13.46 15.39
CA ARG A 407 24.86 -13.47 14.72
C ARG A 407 24.46 -12.06 14.32
N VAL A 408 24.02 -11.89 13.07
CA VAL A 408 23.44 -10.61 12.63
C VAL A 408 22.08 -10.44 13.30
N LEU A 409 21.86 -9.28 13.93
CA LEU A 409 20.56 -8.88 14.44
C LEU A 409 19.79 -8.13 13.36
N ASP A 410 18.50 -8.43 13.22
CA ASP A 410 17.63 -7.65 12.37
C ASP A 410 17.39 -6.29 13.01
N ALA A 411 17.77 -5.23 12.30
CA ALA A 411 17.64 -3.87 12.77
C ALA A 411 16.22 -3.35 12.49
N ASP A 412 15.56 -2.81 13.51
CA ASP A 412 14.38 -1.97 13.31
C ASP A 412 14.82 -0.67 12.64
N SER A 413 14.66 -0.59 11.32
CA SER A 413 14.80 0.67 10.59
C SER A 413 13.65 1.59 10.99
N ARG A 414 13.97 2.72 11.64
CA ARG A 414 13.01 3.80 11.91
C ARG A 414 12.90 4.79 10.74
N ALA A 415 13.52 4.49 9.61
CA ALA A 415 13.56 5.38 8.47
C ALA A 415 13.00 4.73 7.21
N ALA A 416 11.94 5.29 6.62
CA ALA A 416 11.36 4.80 5.37
C ALA A 416 11.74 5.69 4.19
N GLN A 417 12.39 5.13 3.16
CA GLN A 417 12.79 5.88 1.95
C GLN A 417 11.69 5.97 0.89
N PHE A 418 10.74 5.03 0.91
CA PHE A 418 9.58 4.94 0.03
C PHE A 418 8.31 4.78 0.87
N ASP A 419 7.14 4.93 0.26
CA ASP A 419 5.88 4.74 0.98
C ASP A 419 5.77 3.32 1.55
N VAL A 420 6.14 2.31 0.74
CA VAL A 420 6.22 0.90 1.12
C VAL A 420 7.37 0.21 0.38
N SER A 421 8.28 -0.44 1.10
CA SER A 421 9.38 -1.22 0.54
C SER A 421 9.28 -2.67 0.98
N TRP A 422 9.24 -3.59 0.02
CA TRP A 422 9.20 -5.03 0.24
C TRP A 422 10.61 -5.61 0.10
N TYR A 423 11.18 -6.07 1.20
CA TYR A 423 12.42 -6.82 1.23
C TYR A 423 12.10 -8.29 1.43
N VAL A 424 12.51 -9.12 0.47
CA VAL A 424 12.35 -10.57 0.57
C VAL A 424 13.73 -11.17 0.71
N SER A 425 13.98 -11.96 1.75
CA SER A 425 15.23 -12.69 1.94
C SER A 425 15.01 -14.17 1.64
N ASP A 426 15.99 -14.79 0.99
CA ASP A 426 15.98 -16.21 0.68
C ASP A 426 16.94 -16.97 1.61
N SER A 427 16.40 -17.87 2.44
CA SER A 427 17.18 -18.68 3.39
C SER A 427 16.87 -20.18 3.27
N PRO A 428 17.71 -21.06 3.85
CA PRO A 428 17.38 -22.48 3.98
C PRO A 428 16.07 -22.76 4.74
N ALA A 429 15.62 -21.85 5.62
CA ALA A 429 14.36 -21.97 6.35
C ALA A 429 13.12 -21.56 5.52
N GLY A 430 13.34 -21.00 4.32
CA GLY A 430 12.31 -20.43 3.45
C GLY A 430 12.52 -18.94 3.21
N PHE A 431 11.57 -18.35 2.48
CA PHE A 431 11.54 -16.91 2.25
C PHE A 431 10.93 -16.17 3.44
N GLU A 432 11.55 -15.07 3.81
CA GLU A 432 11.02 -14.11 4.77
C GLU A 432 10.75 -12.77 4.08
N VAL A 433 9.66 -12.13 4.47
CA VAL A 433 9.22 -10.84 3.92
C VAL A 433 9.27 -9.81 5.03
N SER A 434 10.06 -8.77 4.82
CA SER A 434 10.11 -7.57 5.66
C SER A 434 9.55 -6.40 4.86
N VAL A 435 8.50 -5.77 5.39
CA VAL A 435 7.86 -4.61 4.76
C VAL A 435 8.18 -3.37 5.57
N GLU A 436 9.03 -2.52 5.02
CA GLU A 436 9.29 -1.18 5.56
C GLU A 436 8.22 -0.23 5.03
N TYR A 437 7.66 0.62 5.88
CA TYR A 437 6.58 1.52 5.49
C TYR A 437 6.66 2.86 6.19
N ASP A 438 6.13 3.87 5.50
CA ASP A 438 6.00 5.23 6.01
C ASP A 438 4.90 5.32 7.07
N THR A 439 5.28 5.59 8.32
CA THR A 439 4.35 5.65 9.45
C THR A 439 3.45 6.89 9.44
N ASP A 440 3.80 7.92 8.66
CA ASP A 440 2.93 9.06 8.42
C ASP A 440 1.79 8.71 7.44
N LEU A 441 1.87 7.57 6.74
CA LEU A 441 0.86 7.09 5.79
C LEU A 441 0.11 5.83 6.25
N PHE A 442 0.78 4.88 6.91
CA PHE A 442 0.24 3.56 7.18
C PHE A 442 0.33 3.14 8.65
N ASP A 443 -0.65 2.37 9.09
CA ASP A 443 -0.65 1.61 10.33
C ASP A 443 -0.05 0.22 10.13
N ALA A 444 0.60 -0.31 11.18
CA ALA A 444 1.14 -1.66 11.19
C ALA A 444 0.09 -2.73 10.85
N ALA A 445 -1.17 -2.51 11.26
CA ALA A 445 -2.28 -3.42 10.95
C ALA A 445 -2.63 -3.44 9.46
N THR A 446 -2.51 -2.30 8.76
CA THR A 446 -2.73 -2.22 7.31
C THR A 446 -1.62 -2.90 6.53
N VAL A 447 -0.37 -2.75 6.98
CA VAL A 447 0.78 -3.42 6.36
C VAL A 447 0.75 -4.93 6.57
N ARG A 448 0.45 -5.41 7.78
CA ARG A 448 0.23 -6.85 8.02
C ARG A 448 -0.85 -7.45 7.12
N ARG A 449 -1.95 -6.71 6.91
CA ARG A 449 -3.03 -7.12 6.01
C ARG A 449 -2.57 -7.18 4.55
N LEU A 450 -1.79 -6.20 4.09
CA LEU A 450 -1.17 -6.23 2.75
C LEU A 450 -0.28 -7.47 2.58
N THR A 451 0.56 -7.79 3.57
CA THR A 451 1.42 -8.98 3.56
C THR A 451 0.61 -10.27 3.55
N GLY A 452 -0.46 -10.35 4.35
CA GLY A 452 -1.40 -11.48 4.34
C GLY A 452 -2.05 -11.67 2.97
N HIS A 453 -2.57 -10.60 2.37
CA HIS A 453 -3.17 -10.65 1.04
C HIS A 453 -2.15 -11.04 -0.05
N LEU A 454 -0.90 -10.58 0.03
CA LEU A 454 0.15 -11.02 -0.89
C LEU A 454 0.35 -12.54 -0.82
N ARG A 455 0.36 -13.11 0.39
CA ARG A 455 0.52 -14.56 0.60
C ARG A 455 -0.65 -15.34 0.00
N THR A 456 -1.88 -14.94 0.29
CA THR A 456 -3.09 -15.57 -0.26
C THR A 456 -3.11 -15.51 -1.79
N LEU A 457 -2.84 -14.32 -2.35
CA LEU A 457 -2.79 -14.11 -3.79
C LEU A 457 -1.70 -14.95 -4.44
N LEU A 458 -0.49 -14.95 -3.88
CA LEU A 458 0.66 -15.69 -4.41
C LEU A 458 0.37 -17.19 -4.43
N ALA A 459 -0.17 -17.75 -3.34
CA ALA A 459 -0.55 -19.15 -3.26
C ALA A 459 -1.59 -19.53 -4.33
N ALA A 460 -2.63 -18.72 -4.49
CA ALA A 460 -3.68 -18.96 -5.48
C ALA A 460 -3.16 -18.82 -6.92
N ALA A 461 -2.34 -17.80 -7.18
CA ALA A 461 -1.75 -17.53 -8.49
C ALA A 461 -0.83 -18.66 -8.95
N MET A 462 -0.01 -19.23 -8.06
CA MET A 462 0.87 -20.35 -8.41
C MET A 462 0.12 -21.68 -8.56
N SER A 463 -1.01 -21.84 -7.88
CA SER A 463 -1.83 -23.05 -7.96
C SER A 463 -2.71 -23.09 -9.21
N ALA A 464 -3.21 -21.93 -9.66
CA ALA A 464 -4.09 -21.81 -10.82
C ALA A 464 -3.71 -20.59 -11.69
N PRO A 465 -2.54 -20.62 -12.36
CA PRO A 465 -1.97 -19.45 -13.04
C PRO A 465 -2.76 -18.95 -14.25
N ASP A 466 -3.66 -19.77 -14.79
CA ASP A 466 -4.57 -19.39 -15.88
C ASP A 466 -5.85 -18.71 -15.37
N THR A 467 -6.04 -18.58 -14.05
CA THR A 467 -7.13 -17.81 -13.45
C THR A 467 -6.96 -16.34 -13.77
N SER A 468 -8.09 -15.66 -13.98
CA SER A 468 -8.05 -14.21 -14.20
C SER A 468 -7.49 -13.48 -12.98
N ILE A 469 -6.58 -12.53 -13.21
CA ILE A 469 -5.95 -11.76 -12.12
C ILE A 469 -6.96 -10.95 -11.29
N HIS A 470 -8.11 -10.60 -11.87
CA HIS A 470 -9.21 -9.92 -11.16
C HIS A 470 -10.02 -10.86 -10.25
N ARG A 471 -9.90 -12.17 -10.45
CA ARG A 471 -10.62 -13.21 -9.69
C ARG A 471 -9.77 -13.94 -8.68
N LEU A 472 -8.45 -13.69 -8.67
CA LEU A 472 -7.59 -14.24 -7.64
C LEU A 472 -8.03 -13.72 -6.26
N PRO A 473 -8.10 -14.60 -5.25
CA PRO A 473 -8.48 -14.22 -3.90
C PRO A 473 -7.40 -13.33 -3.27
N LEU A 474 -7.85 -12.37 -2.47
CA LEU A 474 -6.99 -11.54 -1.61
C LEU A 474 -7.21 -11.90 -0.15
N LEU A 475 -8.48 -11.95 0.25
CA LEU A 475 -8.90 -12.27 1.61
C LEU A 475 -8.57 -13.72 1.93
N ASP A 476 -8.02 -13.95 3.11
CA ASP A 476 -7.97 -15.30 3.68
C ASP A 476 -9.38 -15.77 4.13
N ASP A 477 -9.49 -17.04 4.52
CA ASP A 477 -10.77 -17.63 4.95
C ASP A 477 -11.38 -16.90 6.15
N TYR A 478 -10.54 -16.34 7.02
CA TYR A 478 -10.98 -15.63 8.22
C TYR A 478 -11.58 -14.27 7.87
N GLU A 479 -10.90 -13.49 7.04
CA GLU A 479 -11.39 -12.20 6.55
C GLU A 479 -12.64 -12.37 5.70
N LEU A 480 -12.66 -13.37 4.81
CA LEU A 480 -13.83 -13.68 4.00
C LEU A 480 -15.04 -14.00 4.88
N ARG A 481 -14.86 -14.87 5.89
CA ARG A 481 -15.92 -15.21 6.82
C ARG A 481 -16.41 -13.98 7.59
N ARG A 482 -15.50 -13.18 8.12
CA ARG A 482 -15.85 -11.98 8.87
C ARG A 482 -16.67 -11.00 8.03
N GLN A 483 -16.26 -10.73 6.80
CA GLN A 483 -16.91 -9.74 5.94
C GLN A 483 -18.23 -10.23 5.33
N VAL A 484 -18.29 -11.51 4.94
CA VAL A 484 -19.47 -12.07 4.25
C VAL A 484 -20.49 -12.63 5.22
N HIS A 485 -20.05 -13.21 6.34
CA HIS A 485 -20.93 -13.85 7.32
C HIS A 485 -21.05 -13.01 8.59
N ASP A 486 -19.97 -12.80 9.35
CA ASP A 486 -20.09 -12.26 10.71
C ASP A 486 -20.66 -10.83 10.75
N TRP A 487 -20.31 -9.97 9.78
CA TRP A 487 -20.89 -8.63 9.66
C TRP A 487 -22.35 -8.61 9.17
N ASN A 488 -22.78 -9.68 8.50
CA ASN A 488 -24.10 -9.81 7.91
C ASN A 488 -25.02 -10.75 8.70
N ASP A 489 -24.61 -11.21 9.89
CA ASP A 489 -25.44 -12.01 10.79
C ASP A 489 -26.45 -11.12 11.53
N THR A 490 -27.33 -10.49 10.75
CA THR A 490 -28.32 -9.50 11.20
C THR A 490 -29.75 -10.05 11.13
N VAL A 491 -29.90 -11.38 11.11
CA VAL A 491 -31.21 -12.04 11.04
C VAL A 491 -31.97 -11.81 12.35
N ALA A 492 -33.05 -11.02 12.27
CA ALA A 492 -33.95 -10.77 13.38
C ALA A 492 -35.41 -11.02 12.95
N ALA A 493 -36.23 -11.51 13.88
CA ALA A 493 -37.66 -11.66 13.66
C ALA A 493 -38.38 -10.33 13.91
N TYR A 494 -39.19 -9.90 12.94
CA TYR A 494 -40.03 -8.71 13.04
C TYR A 494 -41.43 -9.02 12.47
N PRO A 495 -42.46 -8.23 12.81
CA PRO A 495 -43.81 -8.47 12.30
C PRO A 495 -43.92 -8.32 10.78
N ASP A 496 -44.42 -9.34 10.08
CA ASP A 496 -44.80 -9.26 8.67
C ASP A 496 -46.20 -8.63 8.54
N ALA A 497 -46.28 -7.32 8.76
CA ALA A 497 -47.53 -6.56 8.82
C ALA A 497 -47.42 -5.20 8.12
N ALA A 498 -48.57 -4.63 7.73
CA ALA A 498 -48.62 -3.24 7.28
C ALA A 498 -48.50 -2.29 8.49
N LEU A 499 -47.74 -1.20 8.33
CA LEU A 499 -47.57 -0.19 9.39
C LEU A 499 -48.91 0.35 9.92
N GLY A 500 -49.90 0.53 9.03
CA GLY A 500 -51.24 0.97 9.42
C GLY A 500 -51.94 0.05 10.43
N ASP A 501 -51.70 -1.26 10.33
CA ASP A 501 -52.25 -2.28 11.23
C ASP A 501 -51.56 -2.28 12.59
N LEU A 502 -50.23 -2.10 12.60
CA LEU A 502 -49.46 -1.99 13.85
C LEU A 502 -49.94 -0.79 14.66
N VAL A 503 -50.15 0.36 14.00
CA VAL A 503 -50.70 1.55 14.65
C VAL A 503 -52.15 1.35 15.10
N ALA A 504 -52.98 0.63 14.34
CA ALA A 504 -54.36 0.30 14.75
C ALA A 504 -54.39 -0.58 16.02
N ARG A 505 -53.47 -1.57 16.12
CA ARG A 505 -53.32 -2.40 17.32
C ARG A 505 -52.93 -1.55 18.54
N GLN A 506 -51.98 -0.62 18.37
CA GLN A 506 -51.61 0.30 19.44
C GLN A 506 -52.78 1.18 19.86
N ALA A 507 -53.58 1.66 18.90
CA ALA A 507 -54.72 2.51 19.19
C ALA A 507 -55.84 1.78 19.96
N THR A 508 -55.97 0.47 19.75
CA THR A 508 -56.86 -0.38 20.54
C THR A 508 -56.30 -0.62 21.95
N ALA A 509 -54.98 -0.78 22.08
CA ALA A 509 -54.33 -1.08 23.35
C ALA A 509 -54.31 0.11 24.33
N THR A 510 -54.07 1.33 23.83
CA THR A 510 -53.94 2.54 24.65
C THR A 510 -54.70 3.73 24.05
N PRO A 511 -56.04 3.69 23.98
CA PRO A 511 -56.84 4.64 23.21
C PRO A 511 -56.70 6.10 23.69
N ASP A 512 -56.64 6.32 25.01
CA ASP A 512 -56.65 7.66 25.62
C ASP A 512 -55.25 8.30 25.71
N ALA A 513 -54.19 7.57 25.36
CA ALA A 513 -52.83 8.10 25.37
C ALA A 513 -52.61 9.05 24.19
N VAL A 514 -51.83 10.12 24.40
CA VAL A 514 -51.44 11.06 23.35
C VAL A 514 -50.55 10.35 22.33
N ALA A 515 -50.96 10.34 21.07
CA ALA A 515 -50.24 9.72 19.96
C ALA A 515 -49.39 10.73 19.17
N VAL A 516 -49.95 11.92 18.91
CA VAL A 516 -49.29 12.97 18.11
C VAL A 516 -49.50 14.33 18.77
N ARG A 517 -48.45 15.14 18.84
CA ARG A 517 -48.47 16.51 19.36
C ARG A 517 -47.70 17.43 18.41
N SER A 518 -48.32 18.53 18.00
CA SER A 518 -47.64 19.59 17.25
C SER A 518 -46.97 20.61 18.18
N LEU A 519 -46.05 21.41 17.62
CA LEU A 519 -45.28 22.41 18.37
C LEU A 519 -46.14 23.55 18.93
N ASP A 520 -47.28 23.83 18.30
CA ASP A 520 -48.28 24.82 18.73
C ASP A 520 -49.28 24.27 19.76
N GLY A 521 -49.10 23.02 20.21
CA GLY A 521 -49.88 22.41 21.28
C GLY A 521 -51.15 21.67 20.85
N ALA A 522 -51.41 21.53 19.55
CA ALA A 522 -52.50 20.65 19.10
C ALA A 522 -52.11 19.17 19.27
N GLU A 523 -53.04 18.36 19.75
CA GLU A 523 -52.79 16.96 20.11
C GLU A 523 -53.87 16.03 19.55
N LEU A 524 -53.48 14.79 19.31
CA LEU A 524 -54.39 13.67 19.07
C LEU A 524 -54.02 12.51 19.98
N THR A 525 -55.03 11.99 20.67
CA THR A 525 -54.96 10.66 21.28
C THR A 525 -54.90 9.58 20.20
N TYR A 526 -54.49 8.37 20.58
CA TYR A 526 -54.50 7.23 19.64
C TYR A 526 -55.91 6.95 19.08
N ALA A 527 -56.96 7.03 19.91
CA ALA A 527 -58.34 6.85 19.46
C ALA A 527 -58.78 7.93 18.47
N GLU A 528 -58.38 9.19 18.67
CA GLU A 528 -58.68 10.28 17.73
C GLU A 528 -57.91 10.15 16.42
N LEU A 529 -56.63 9.75 16.50
CA LEU A 529 -55.80 9.49 15.32
C LEU A 529 -56.39 8.35 14.47
N ASP A 530 -56.81 7.25 15.12
CA ASP A 530 -57.39 6.09 14.45
C ASP A 530 -58.69 6.44 13.72
N ARG A 531 -59.61 7.13 14.40
CA ARG A 531 -60.88 7.59 13.82
C ARG A 531 -60.67 8.47 12.59
N ARG A 532 -59.74 9.43 12.68
CA ARG A 532 -59.42 10.32 11.54
C ARG A 532 -58.77 9.58 10.39
N ALA A 533 -57.87 8.64 10.67
CA ALA A 533 -57.28 7.79 9.64
C ALA A 533 -58.35 6.95 8.93
N ASN A 534 -59.32 6.38 9.67
CA ASN A 534 -60.44 5.62 9.09
C ASN A 534 -61.31 6.48 8.15
N GLN A 535 -61.59 7.73 8.53
CA GLN A 535 -62.32 8.67 7.67
C GLN A 535 -61.56 8.98 6.38
N VAL A 536 -60.24 9.22 6.45
CA VAL A 536 -59.40 9.42 5.27
C VAL A 536 -59.39 8.16 4.40
N THR A 537 -59.23 6.96 4.97
CA THR A 537 -59.27 5.70 4.23
C THR A 537 -60.58 5.53 3.46
N ARG A 538 -61.72 5.80 4.08
CA ARG A 538 -63.04 5.72 3.41
C ARG A 538 -63.17 6.74 2.30
N TRP A 539 -62.73 7.98 2.53
CA TRP A 539 -62.76 9.03 1.52
C TRP A 539 -61.96 8.62 0.28
N LEU A 540 -60.77 8.04 0.48
CA LEU A 540 -59.90 7.53 -0.58
C LEU A 540 -60.54 6.35 -1.32
N GLN A 541 -61.07 5.35 -0.61
CA GLN A 541 -61.70 4.17 -1.22
C GLN A 541 -62.94 4.53 -2.04
N ALA A 542 -63.75 5.50 -1.59
CA ALA A 542 -64.91 5.99 -2.34
C ALA A 542 -64.52 6.64 -3.68
N ARG A 543 -63.25 7.02 -3.85
CA ARG A 543 -62.67 7.63 -5.06
C ARG A 543 -61.75 6.68 -5.82
N GLY A 544 -61.91 5.38 -5.60
CA GLY A 544 -61.22 4.33 -6.37
C GLY A 544 -59.78 4.06 -5.96
N VAL A 545 -59.30 4.62 -4.85
CA VAL A 545 -58.00 4.26 -4.29
C VAL A 545 -58.04 2.82 -3.83
N SER A 546 -57.10 2.03 -4.33
CA SER A 546 -56.96 0.61 -4.06
C SER A 546 -55.49 0.22 -3.88
N ALA A 547 -55.24 -1.05 -3.56
CA ALA A 547 -53.90 -1.59 -3.37
C ALA A 547 -52.95 -1.19 -4.51
N GLY A 548 -51.82 -0.56 -4.16
CA GLY A 548 -50.80 -0.10 -5.12
C GLY A 548 -51.06 1.26 -5.77
N SER A 549 -52.15 1.95 -5.43
CA SER A 549 -52.38 3.34 -5.84
C SER A 549 -51.33 4.28 -5.22
N MET A 550 -51.01 5.37 -5.93
CA MET A 550 -50.14 6.43 -5.42
C MET A 550 -50.98 7.66 -5.06
N VAL A 551 -50.84 8.15 -3.84
CA VAL A 551 -51.55 9.33 -3.33
C VAL A 551 -50.55 10.42 -2.99
N GLY A 552 -50.68 11.59 -3.63
CA GLY A 552 -49.87 12.75 -3.30
C GLY A 552 -50.25 13.28 -1.93
N VAL A 553 -49.28 13.61 -1.09
CA VAL A 553 -49.53 14.23 0.23
C VAL A 553 -48.64 15.46 0.36
N GLY A 554 -49.26 16.63 0.31
CA GLY A 554 -48.59 17.93 0.45
C GLY A 554 -49.28 18.80 1.49
N ALA A 555 -49.57 18.23 2.66
CA ALA A 555 -50.16 18.95 3.78
C ALA A 555 -49.10 19.55 4.72
N GLY A 556 -49.50 20.55 5.51
CA GLY A 556 -48.68 21.15 6.56
C GLY A 556 -48.35 20.19 7.69
N ARG A 557 -47.38 20.55 8.54
CA ARG A 557 -46.91 19.72 9.68
C ARG A 557 -47.88 19.80 10.87
N THR A 558 -49.06 19.21 10.71
CA THR A 558 -50.13 19.15 11.72
C THR A 558 -50.41 17.71 12.14
N PRO A 559 -51.07 17.44 13.28
CA PRO A 559 -51.47 16.08 13.65
C PRO A 559 -52.34 15.39 12.58
N GLN A 560 -53.07 16.16 11.77
CA GLN A 560 -53.89 15.70 10.66
C GLN A 560 -53.04 15.10 9.52
N LEU A 561 -51.80 15.56 9.32
CA LEU A 561 -50.88 14.93 8.36
C LEU A 561 -50.62 13.47 8.72
N VAL A 562 -50.42 13.15 10.00
CA VAL A 562 -50.18 11.77 10.44
C VAL A 562 -51.43 10.91 10.20
N ALA A 563 -52.62 11.44 10.48
CA ALA A 563 -53.88 10.77 10.16
C ALA A 563 -54.03 10.51 8.66
N ALA A 564 -53.63 11.47 7.82
CA ALA A 564 -53.67 11.34 6.37
C ALA A 564 -52.74 10.23 5.85
N LEU A 565 -51.49 10.22 6.33
CA LEU A 565 -50.52 9.19 5.97
C LEU A 565 -51.03 7.80 6.37
N LEU A 566 -51.52 7.64 7.61
CA LEU A 566 -52.13 6.38 8.06
C LEU A 566 -53.35 5.99 7.24
N GLY A 567 -54.18 6.96 6.87
CA GLY A 567 -55.36 6.74 6.02
C GLY A 567 -55.00 6.21 4.63
N VAL A 568 -53.94 6.76 4.02
CA VAL A 568 -53.39 6.27 2.74
C VAL A 568 -52.86 4.84 2.88
N LEU A 569 -52.04 4.59 3.91
CA LEU A 569 -51.46 3.27 4.19
C LEU A 569 -52.55 2.21 4.41
N ARG A 570 -53.61 2.54 5.16
CA ARG A 570 -54.75 1.63 5.42
C ARG A 570 -55.66 1.43 4.21
N ALA A 571 -55.60 2.31 3.21
CA ALA A 571 -56.27 2.10 1.92
C ALA A 571 -55.49 1.13 1.01
N GLY A 572 -54.31 0.66 1.43
CA GLY A 572 -53.39 -0.14 0.61
C GLY A 572 -52.62 0.68 -0.43
N ALA A 573 -52.67 2.01 -0.32
CA ALA A 573 -51.98 2.93 -1.21
C ALA A 573 -50.65 3.39 -0.62
N ALA A 574 -49.74 3.81 -1.49
CA ALA A 574 -48.50 4.46 -1.11
C ALA A 574 -48.66 5.98 -1.16
N TYR A 575 -48.17 6.67 -0.13
CA TYR A 575 -48.10 8.13 -0.19
C TYR A 575 -46.85 8.60 -0.93
N VAL A 576 -47.00 9.70 -1.66
CA VAL A 576 -45.93 10.44 -2.33
C VAL A 576 -45.83 11.81 -1.66
N PRO A 577 -44.81 12.08 -0.81
CA PRO A 577 -44.65 13.38 -0.19
C PRO A 577 -44.38 14.46 -1.23
N LEU A 578 -45.16 15.54 -1.18
CA LEU A 578 -45.04 16.70 -2.06
C LEU A 578 -44.81 17.94 -1.21
N ASP A 579 -43.56 18.42 -1.18
CA ASP A 579 -43.22 19.62 -0.43
C ASP A 579 -43.74 20.87 -1.17
N PRO A 580 -44.63 21.68 -0.56
CA PRO A 580 -45.16 22.89 -1.19
C PRO A 580 -44.11 23.98 -1.40
N ASP A 581 -42.94 23.88 -0.77
CA ASP A 581 -41.83 24.83 -0.97
C ASP A 581 -40.91 24.42 -2.13
N TYR A 582 -41.14 23.26 -2.77
CA TYR A 582 -40.43 22.88 -3.98
C TYR A 582 -40.86 23.71 -5.19
N PRO A 583 -39.95 23.95 -6.16
CA PRO A 583 -40.33 24.59 -7.41
C PRO A 583 -41.48 23.84 -8.10
N ALA A 584 -42.50 24.55 -8.57
CA ALA A 584 -43.68 23.94 -9.18
C ALA A 584 -43.35 22.94 -10.31
N ALA A 585 -42.36 23.25 -11.15
CA ALA A 585 -41.89 22.35 -12.21
C ALA A 585 -41.39 20.99 -11.66
N ARG A 586 -40.74 20.98 -10.49
CA ARG A 586 -40.28 19.75 -9.83
C ARG A 586 -41.46 18.93 -9.34
N VAL A 587 -42.44 19.55 -8.70
CA VAL A 587 -43.63 18.86 -8.19
C VAL A 587 -44.47 18.30 -9.33
N THR A 588 -44.66 19.07 -10.42
CA THR A 588 -45.32 18.58 -11.64
C THR A 588 -44.64 17.34 -12.21
N GLN A 589 -43.30 17.33 -12.25
CA GLN A 589 -42.55 16.17 -12.73
C GLN A 589 -42.73 14.95 -11.80
N MET A 590 -42.74 15.15 -10.48
CA MET A 590 -42.98 14.08 -9.50
C MET A 590 -44.39 13.49 -9.66
N LEU A 591 -45.41 14.33 -9.83
CA LEU A 591 -46.79 13.90 -10.08
C LEU A 591 -46.90 13.08 -11.37
N ALA A 592 -46.30 13.57 -12.46
CA ALA A 592 -46.30 12.88 -13.74
C ALA A 592 -45.58 11.52 -13.68
N ASP A 593 -44.43 11.44 -13.00
CA ASP A 593 -43.63 10.22 -12.89
C ASP A 593 -44.27 9.17 -11.97
N SER A 594 -44.90 9.62 -10.86
CA SER A 594 -45.58 8.74 -9.91
C SER A 594 -47.00 8.33 -10.34
N GLY A 595 -47.56 8.98 -11.38
CA GLY A 595 -48.93 8.73 -11.82
C GLY A 595 -49.99 9.12 -10.80
N VAL A 596 -49.65 9.97 -9.83
CA VAL A 596 -50.58 10.46 -8.80
C VAL A 596 -51.72 11.23 -9.45
N ARG A 597 -52.95 10.79 -9.19
CA ARG A 597 -54.18 11.50 -9.60
C ARG A 597 -54.98 12.08 -8.44
N LEU A 598 -54.58 11.78 -7.20
CA LEU A 598 -55.27 12.23 -6.00
C LEU A 598 -54.27 12.90 -5.06
N LEU A 599 -54.61 14.10 -4.61
CA LEU A 599 -53.79 14.90 -3.70
C LEU A 599 -54.50 15.09 -2.35
N ILE A 600 -53.77 14.88 -1.25
CA ILE A 600 -54.16 15.32 0.07
C ILE A 600 -53.35 16.57 0.43
N ALA A 601 -54.02 17.65 0.81
CA ALA A 601 -53.43 18.92 1.20
C ALA A 601 -54.28 19.59 2.30
N ASP A 602 -53.89 20.77 2.74
CA ASP A 602 -54.67 21.68 3.59
C ASP A 602 -54.81 23.04 2.89
N ARG A 603 -55.74 23.89 3.35
CA ARG A 603 -56.02 25.21 2.71
C ARG A 603 -54.76 26.05 2.53
N GLY A 604 -53.80 25.95 3.46
CA GLY A 604 -52.55 26.70 3.45
C GLY A 604 -51.47 26.19 2.48
N THR A 605 -51.60 24.98 1.94
CA THR A 605 -50.59 24.39 1.03
C THR A 605 -51.13 24.17 -0.37
N VAL A 606 -52.42 23.91 -0.54
CA VAL A 606 -53.01 23.54 -1.83
C VAL A 606 -52.72 24.56 -2.94
N GLY A 607 -52.74 25.85 -2.63
CA GLY A 607 -52.47 26.92 -3.60
C GLY A 607 -51.00 27.02 -4.06
N ARG A 608 -50.08 26.36 -3.36
CA ARG A 608 -48.64 26.30 -3.69
C ARG A 608 -48.26 25.05 -4.49
N LEU A 609 -49.15 24.06 -4.55
CA LEU A 609 -48.93 22.81 -5.28
C LEU A 609 -49.54 22.90 -6.69
N PRO A 610 -48.86 22.39 -7.73
CA PRO A 610 -49.44 22.35 -9.07
C PRO A 610 -50.63 21.38 -9.12
N GLY A 611 -51.78 21.85 -9.61
CA GLY A 611 -53.02 21.07 -9.67
C GLY A 611 -53.27 20.32 -10.98
N GLY A 612 -52.40 20.45 -11.98
CA GLY A 612 -52.61 19.86 -13.31
C GLY A 612 -52.55 18.33 -13.28
N GLY A 613 -53.60 17.66 -13.80
CA GLY A 613 -53.66 16.20 -13.93
C GLY A 613 -54.18 15.44 -12.69
N LEU A 614 -54.68 16.16 -11.68
CA LEU A 614 -55.35 15.58 -10.51
C LEU A 614 -56.87 15.46 -10.75
N ASP A 615 -57.44 14.31 -10.42
CA ASP A 615 -58.88 14.03 -10.49
C ASP A 615 -59.59 14.50 -9.21
N HIS A 616 -58.91 14.38 -8.07
CA HIS A 616 -59.46 14.71 -6.75
C HIS A 616 -58.44 15.36 -5.82
N VAL A 617 -58.89 16.29 -4.99
CA VAL A 617 -58.09 16.92 -3.92
C VAL A 617 -58.86 16.85 -2.61
N LEU A 618 -58.28 16.21 -1.59
CA LEU A 618 -58.78 16.23 -0.21
C LEU A 618 -58.13 17.38 0.56
N LEU A 619 -58.95 18.29 1.10
CA LEU A 619 -58.50 19.31 2.04
C LEU A 619 -58.76 18.88 3.48
N LEU A 620 -57.71 18.49 4.21
CA LEU A 620 -57.81 17.90 5.55
C LEU A 620 -58.52 18.79 6.59
N ASP A 621 -58.46 20.11 6.41
CA ASP A 621 -58.99 21.14 7.32
C ASP A 621 -60.32 21.76 6.85
N ALA A 622 -60.84 21.33 5.70
CA ALA A 622 -61.89 22.06 4.99
C ALA A 622 -62.90 21.21 4.22
N ASP A 623 -62.64 19.91 4.04
CA ASP A 623 -63.53 19.03 3.29
C ASP A 623 -64.80 18.72 4.12
N PRO A 624 -66.00 19.11 3.63
CA PRO A 624 -67.24 18.93 4.38
C PRO A 624 -67.70 17.47 4.45
N GLU A 625 -67.25 16.60 3.55
CA GLU A 625 -67.62 15.19 3.51
C GLU A 625 -66.86 14.40 4.57
N LEU A 626 -65.59 14.73 4.81
CA LEU A 626 -64.70 13.97 5.70
C LEU A 626 -65.27 13.78 7.12
N GLY A 627 -65.89 14.82 7.68
CA GLY A 627 -66.52 14.77 9.01
C GLY A 627 -67.85 14.01 9.06
N THR A 628 -68.46 13.72 7.91
CA THR A 628 -69.72 12.95 7.81
C THR A 628 -69.51 11.46 7.57
N LEU A 629 -68.29 11.07 7.17
CA LEU A 629 -67.92 9.68 6.97
C LEU A 629 -67.81 8.94 8.31
N SER A 630 -68.20 7.67 8.32
CA SER A 630 -68.05 6.81 9.48
C SER A 630 -66.59 6.70 9.90
N ASP A 631 -66.35 6.86 11.20
CA ASP A 631 -65.05 6.72 11.85
C ASP A 631 -64.73 5.27 12.27
N ALA A 632 -65.66 4.34 12.04
CA ALA A 632 -65.48 2.93 12.33
C ALA A 632 -64.39 2.31 11.44
N ALA A 633 -63.66 1.33 12.01
CA ALA A 633 -62.58 0.62 11.35
C ALA A 633 -62.98 0.12 9.95
N VAL A 634 -62.06 0.28 9.00
CA VAL A 634 -62.26 -0.16 7.61
C VAL A 634 -61.72 -1.60 7.47
N PRO A 635 -62.52 -2.57 7.00
CA PRO A 635 -62.06 -3.93 6.80
C PRO A 635 -61.21 -4.03 5.52
N THR A 636 -59.97 -3.56 5.59
CA THR A 636 -58.98 -3.69 4.51
C THR A 636 -57.85 -4.60 4.97
N THR A 637 -57.40 -5.51 4.10
CA THR A 637 -56.18 -6.30 4.33
C THR A 637 -55.08 -5.79 3.43
N VAL A 638 -54.03 -5.22 4.02
CA VAL A 638 -52.85 -4.69 3.30
C VAL A 638 -51.71 -5.70 3.41
N ASP A 639 -51.26 -6.23 2.27
CA ASP A 639 -50.10 -7.12 2.24
C ASP A 639 -48.83 -6.30 2.53
N ALA A 640 -48.00 -6.76 3.47
CA ALA A 640 -46.78 -6.06 3.87
C ALA A 640 -45.81 -5.82 2.69
N ARG A 641 -45.89 -6.60 1.61
CA ARG A 641 -45.08 -6.42 0.39
C ARG A 641 -45.56 -5.26 -0.49
N GLN A 642 -46.74 -4.71 -0.24
CA GLN A 642 -47.26 -3.57 -0.99
C GLN A 642 -46.46 -2.29 -0.69
N PRO A 643 -46.40 -1.34 -1.65
CA PRO A 643 -45.82 -0.02 -1.43
C PRO A 643 -46.44 0.72 -0.24
N ALA A 644 -45.60 1.22 0.68
CA ALA A 644 -46.01 2.13 1.75
C ALA A 644 -45.82 3.60 1.34
N TYR A 645 -44.71 3.91 0.68
CA TYR A 645 -44.44 5.26 0.18
C TYR A 645 -43.51 5.26 -1.03
N THR A 646 -43.51 6.38 -1.75
CA THR A 646 -42.50 6.70 -2.76
C THR A 646 -41.85 8.04 -2.42
N ILE A 647 -40.56 8.04 -2.10
CA ILE A 647 -39.78 9.27 -1.83
C ILE A 647 -38.89 9.58 -3.03
N PHE A 648 -38.97 10.82 -3.52
CA PHE A 648 -38.14 11.27 -4.64
C PHE A 648 -36.78 11.78 -4.17
N THR A 649 -35.72 11.29 -4.80
CA THR A 649 -34.35 11.77 -4.59
C THR A 649 -33.91 12.71 -5.71
N SER A 650 -32.91 13.55 -5.45
CA SER A 650 -32.23 14.30 -6.51
C SER A 650 -31.50 13.30 -7.41
N GLY A 651 -32.09 12.96 -8.55
CA GLY A 651 -31.41 12.11 -9.53
C GLY A 651 -30.14 12.80 -10.01
N SER A 652 -29.05 12.05 -10.12
CA SER A 652 -27.77 12.51 -10.69
C SER A 652 -27.90 13.08 -12.11
N THR A 653 -28.99 12.76 -12.80
CA THR A 653 -29.35 13.23 -14.14
C THR A 653 -30.19 14.51 -14.15
N GLY A 654 -30.43 15.14 -13.00
CA GLY A 654 -31.28 16.33 -12.85
C GLY A 654 -32.79 16.04 -12.86
N ARG A 655 -33.22 14.81 -13.16
CA ARG A 655 -34.61 14.36 -13.07
C ARG A 655 -34.86 13.64 -11.74
N PRO A 656 -35.86 14.04 -10.93
CA PRO A 656 -36.21 13.33 -9.71
C PRO A 656 -36.51 11.84 -9.99
N LYS A 657 -36.07 10.94 -9.10
CA LYS A 657 -36.36 9.49 -9.19
C LYS A 657 -37.10 9.05 -7.94
N GLY A 658 -38.26 8.42 -8.11
CA GLY A 658 -39.04 7.86 -6.99
C GLY A 658 -38.45 6.54 -6.50
N VAL A 659 -38.13 6.45 -5.21
CA VAL A 659 -37.78 5.20 -4.52
C VAL A 659 -39.01 4.70 -3.77
N THR A 660 -39.57 3.59 -4.22
CA THR A 660 -40.74 2.97 -3.60
C THR A 660 -40.31 1.96 -2.53
N VAL A 661 -40.79 2.15 -1.32
CA VAL A 661 -40.49 1.28 -0.16
C VAL A 661 -41.76 0.57 0.26
N SER A 662 -41.67 -0.75 0.47
CA SER A 662 -42.80 -1.55 0.93
C SER A 662 -43.03 -1.40 2.44
N HIS A 663 -44.23 -1.75 2.91
CA HIS A 663 -44.49 -1.80 4.34
C HIS A 663 -43.52 -2.72 5.08
N ARG A 664 -43.19 -3.89 4.51
CA ARG A 664 -42.28 -4.86 5.10
C ARG A 664 -40.88 -4.28 5.31
N ALA A 665 -40.37 -3.54 4.32
CA ALA A 665 -39.08 -2.87 4.43
C ALA A 665 -39.10 -1.76 5.49
N LEU A 666 -40.20 -1.00 5.55
CA LEU A 666 -40.40 0.05 6.55
C LEU A 666 -40.51 -0.53 7.98
N VAL A 667 -41.28 -1.60 8.17
CA VAL A 667 -41.43 -2.26 9.47
C VAL A 667 -40.12 -2.91 9.89
N ASN A 668 -39.39 -3.56 8.98
CA ASN A 668 -38.05 -4.06 9.27
C ASN A 668 -37.17 -2.94 9.85
N LEU A 669 -37.11 -1.77 9.22
CA LEU A 669 -36.32 -0.62 9.70
C LEU A 669 -36.76 -0.10 11.09
N LEU A 670 -38.05 -0.19 11.43
CA LEU A 670 -38.56 0.29 12.71
C LEU A 670 -38.31 -0.69 13.87
N GLU A 671 -38.17 -1.97 13.56
CA GLU A 671 -38.04 -3.06 14.53
C GLU A 671 -36.61 -3.62 14.63
N SER A 672 -35.77 -3.38 13.61
CA SER A 672 -34.32 -3.66 13.61
C SER A 672 -33.53 -2.50 14.19
#